data_AF-A0A1F9RD73-F1
#
_entry.id   AF-A0A1F9RD73-F1
#
_cell.length_a   1.000
_cell.length_b   1.000
_cell.length_c   1.000
_cell.angle_alpha   90.00
_cell.angle_beta   90.00
_cell.angle_gamma   90.00
#
_symmetry.space_group_name_H-M   'P 1'
#
loop_
_entity.id
_entity.type
_entity.pdbx_description
1 polymer ?
#
loop_
_entity_poly.entity_id
_entity_poly.type
_entity_poly.pdbx_seq_one_letter_code
_entity_poly.pdbx_strand_id
1 'polypeptide(L)'
;MLGVQEMNGLDELKKKIAGGGYFFIAADEKLLAALPKGDWIGGTSPYFMTENGGLQTRDKAHVLRLPDYLAGAAIRVYDERSLASVYRDAPANGFSLITMPAASRTQLSFALNAHDYDDFAASPLAGWIAGVRLDAIGRDAPRVFDGRTGRSYGDAAVVMHAALPKGRTAVLGIINIFEPGNGDVLTFENDGFSVKRALVNGNPAQLARYLAEKSIDTRLPLVADYGGAMINVSFQGVDAESGEVKFFAPVFKGVEYRHARPVGDYLRAFLDQKPPGIEDRVLFSCNCVLNYLHSGLEGKRTAGFTGPITFGEVAYQLLNQTAVYLEIVTANLAERLRTETVLRRQNRLLGTLMDTIPDPVFYKDESGRLLDCNRAYEEFAGLPKAKILGRTVHDLFPPETAGVYAARNRELLETQGTQTYELDFPGKDGDTRNVIVRSATFPGAGGGVGGIAGVIRDVTDLRRASDELKLFRDLLESSSDAVMIIRPGDGRLTDVNVSACEMLGYPRLELLKLTFEQIRAGLPPDYDWRTEADRIKAAPSLLLDLTHRRSNGDTFPAEASLKHVVLNGKEYLVAITRDISERRKMEAALKEVSTLQGLIPICANCKKIRNDKGYWERVETYISQRTEAKFSHGLCEECVRKLYGKEKWFKDGGK
;
A
#
# COMPACT_ATOMS: atom_id res chain seq x y z
N MET A 1 19.65 50.23 5.58
CA MET A 1 20.28 48.99 6.04
C MET A 1 19.15 47.98 6.28
N LEU A 2 19.28 46.72 5.84
CA LEU A 2 18.42 45.64 6.33
C LEU A 2 18.70 45.51 7.84
N GLY A 3 17.71 45.10 8.64
CA GLY A 3 17.78 45.20 10.10
C GLY A 3 19.09 44.60 10.67
N VAL A 4 19.60 45.21 11.74
CA VAL A 4 20.85 44.77 12.37
C VAL A 4 20.50 43.78 13.48
N GLN A 5 21.10 42.58 13.42
CA GLN A 5 20.98 41.55 14.44
C GLN A 5 22.28 41.40 15.20
N GLU A 6 22.28 41.70 16.48
CA GLU A 6 23.50 41.69 17.31
C GLU A 6 23.25 41.11 18.69
N MET A 7 24.32 40.62 19.31
CA MET A 7 24.34 40.27 20.73
C MET A 7 24.90 41.45 21.52
N ASN A 8 24.06 42.12 22.30
CA ASN A 8 24.46 43.31 23.05
C ASN A 8 24.37 43.07 24.57
N GLY A 9 25.29 43.70 25.31
CA GLY A 9 25.18 43.81 26.76
C GLY A 9 24.19 44.91 27.17
N LEU A 10 23.87 44.99 28.46
CA LEU A 10 22.87 45.94 28.99
C LEU A 10 23.16 47.41 28.61
N ASP A 11 24.37 47.90 28.87
CA ASP A 11 24.70 49.32 28.67
C ASP A 11 24.70 49.73 27.19
N GLU A 12 25.11 48.82 26.31
CA GLU A 12 25.06 49.03 24.87
C GLU A 12 23.60 49.10 24.38
N LEU A 13 22.75 48.20 24.87
CA LEU A 13 21.33 48.17 24.53
C LEU A 13 20.59 49.41 25.02
N LYS A 14 20.91 49.90 26.23
CA LYS A 14 20.38 51.17 26.75
C LYS A 14 20.71 52.35 25.83
N LYS A 15 21.95 52.43 25.33
CA LYS A 15 22.37 53.46 24.37
C LYS A 15 21.63 53.34 23.04
N LYS A 16 21.44 52.12 22.52
CA LYS A 16 20.68 51.89 21.27
C LYS A 16 19.23 52.33 21.40
N ILE A 17 18.54 51.94 22.49
CA ILE A 17 17.14 52.34 22.73
C ILE A 17 17.03 53.86 22.87
N ALA A 18 17.96 54.51 23.58
CA ALA A 18 17.99 55.97 23.70
C ALA A 18 18.22 56.69 22.36
N GLY A 19 18.86 56.03 21.39
CA GLY A 19 19.03 56.51 20.01
C GLY A 19 17.77 56.45 19.15
N GLY A 20 16.69 55.85 19.65
CA GLY A 20 15.42 55.70 18.93
C GLY A 20 15.43 54.56 17.91
N GLY A 21 14.25 54.28 17.34
CA GLY A 21 14.00 53.18 16.42
C GLY A 21 13.18 52.06 17.06
N TYR A 22 12.85 51.06 16.25
CA TYR A 22 12.02 49.93 16.65
C TYR A 22 12.88 48.68 16.91
N PHE A 23 12.69 48.01 18.04
CA PHE A 23 13.51 46.84 18.41
C PHE A 23 12.67 45.62 18.81
N PHE A 24 13.15 44.44 18.43
CA PHE A 24 12.64 43.16 18.88
C PHE A 24 13.75 42.42 19.64
N ILE A 25 13.53 42.14 20.92
CA ILE A 25 14.60 41.77 21.85
C ILE A 25 14.32 40.41 22.50
N ALA A 26 15.31 39.52 22.49
CA ALA A 26 15.29 38.28 23.23
C ALA A 26 16.43 38.26 24.27
N ALA A 27 16.11 38.11 25.55
CA ALA A 27 17.10 38.16 26.64
C ALA A 27 16.61 37.52 27.94
N ASP A 28 17.45 37.46 28.97
CA ASP A 28 17.03 37.13 30.34
C ASP A 28 16.10 38.21 30.91
N GLU A 29 15.17 37.81 31.79
CA GLU A 29 14.20 38.72 32.41
C GLU A 29 14.86 39.93 33.10
N LYS A 30 15.99 39.72 33.79
CA LYS A 30 16.70 40.79 34.49
C LYS A 30 17.22 41.86 33.54
N LEU A 31 17.67 41.46 32.35
CA LEU A 31 18.12 42.41 31.33
C LEU A 31 16.93 43.20 30.79
N LEU A 32 15.85 42.52 30.38
CA LEU A 32 14.65 43.17 29.84
C LEU A 32 14.03 44.16 30.82
N ALA A 33 13.94 43.79 32.11
CA ALA A 33 13.40 44.64 33.15
C ALA A 33 14.27 45.87 33.45
N ALA A 34 15.56 45.83 33.13
CA ALA A 34 16.50 46.94 33.33
C ALA A 34 16.59 47.90 32.13
N LEU A 35 15.88 47.63 31.03
CA LEU A 35 15.86 48.49 29.85
C LEU A 35 15.00 49.73 30.05
N PRO A 36 15.40 50.89 29.49
CA PRO A 36 14.57 52.09 29.51
C PRO A 36 13.34 51.88 28.63
N LYS A 37 12.32 52.70 28.87
CA LYS A 37 11.15 52.76 28.00
C LYS A 37 11.56 53.19 26.58
N GLY A 38 10.92 52.60 25.58
CA GLY A 38 11.16 52.89 24.18
C GLY A 38 10.29 52.05 23.26
N ASP A 39 10.49 52.20 21.95
CA ASP A 39 9.75 51.46 20.93
C ASP A 39 10.31 50.05 20.73
N TRP A 40 10.16 49.19 21.73
CA TRP A 40 10.63 47.82 21.65
C TRP A 40 9.63 46.82 22.25
N ILE A 41 9.66 45.61 21.74
CA ILE A 41 8.98 44.45 22.34
C ILE A 41 10.03 43.40 22.69
N GLY A 42 9.81 42.60 23.72
CA GLY A 42 10.78 41.59 24.08
C GLY A 42 10.22 40.38 24.77
N GLY A 43 10.91 39.26 24.63
CA GLY A 43 10.55 37.98 25.21
C GLY A 43 11.74 37.34 25.91
N THR A 44 11.47 36.69 27.03
CA THR A 44 12.50 35.89 27.72
C THR A 44 13.04 34.78 26.81
N SER A 45 14.37 34.69 26.71
CA SER A 45 15.05 33.56 26.07
C SER A 45 16.48 33.43 26.61
N PRO A 46 16.96 32.21 26.90
CA PRO A 46 18.34 31.98 27.32
C PRO A 46 19.22 31.39 26.20
N TYR A 47 18.64 30.99 25.06
CA TYR A 47 19.33 30.32 23.96
C TYR A 47 19.29 31.17 22.69
N PHE A 48 20.42 31.24 22.00
CA PHE A 48 20.60 32.07 20.81
C PHE A 48 21.43 31.37 19.76
N MET A 49 21.16 31.69 18.51
CA MET A 49 22.06 31.46 17.39
C MET A 49 22.74 32.77 17.04
N THR A 50 24.06 32.80 17.14
CA THR A 50 24.88 33.99 16.86
C THR A 50 25.74 33.74 15.62
N GLU A 51 26.37 34.79 15.08
CA GLU A 51 27.34 34.65 13.99
C GLU A 51 28.51 33.71 14.34
N ASN A 52 28.86 33.64 15.62
CA ASN A 52 29.92 32.76 16.13
C ASN A 52 29.42 31.34 16.45
N GLY A 53 28.10 31.11 16.37
CA GLY A 53 27.44 29.84 16.59
C GLY A 53 26.40 29.89 17.72
N GLY A 54 25.85 28.71 18.04
CA GLY A 54 24.91 28.53 19.15
C GLY A 54 25.49 28.94 20.50
N LEU A 55 24.74 29.73 21.26
CA LEU A 55 25.15 30.31 22.54
C LEU A 55 24.01 30.25 23.56
N GLN A 56 24.31 29.78 24.77
CA GLN A 56 23.46 29.96 25.94
C GLN A 56 24.05 31.05 26.85
N THR A 57 23.29 32.10 27.18
CA THR A 57 23.77 33.20 28.03
C THR A 57 22.63 33.94 28.73
N ARG A 58 22.95 34.62 29.83
CA ARG A 58 22.04 35.51 30.58
C ARG A 58 22.49 36.97 30.56
N ASP A 59 23.72 37.23 30.12
CA ASP A 59 24.37 38.54 30.22
C ASP A 59 24.26 39.35 28.93
N LYS A 60 23.80 38.72 27.85
CA LYS A 60 23.62 39.35 26.55
C LYS A 60 22.19 39.14 26.05
N ALA A 61 21.71 40.12 25.30
CA ALA A 61 20.45 40.11 24.59
C ALA A 61 20.70 39.94 23.09
N HIS A 62 19.90 39.12 22.41
CA HIS A 62 19.76 39.22 20.96
C HIS A 62 18.82 40.37 20.65
N VAL A 63 19.27 41.26 19.77
CA VAL A 63 18.58 42.51 19.45
C VAL A 63 18.43 42.58 17.95
N LEU A 64 17.19 42.58 17.47
CA LEU A 64 16.84 42.97 16.12
C LEU A 64 16.41 44.43 16.12
N ARG A 65 17.16 45.29 15.43
CA ARG A 65 16.71 46.64 15.08
C ARG A 65 15.99 46.61 13.74
N LEU A 66 14.73 47.04 13.70
CA LEU A 66 13.98 47.14 12.46
C LEU A 66 14.49 48.29 11.57
N PRO A 67 14.28 48.20 10.24
CA PRO A 67 14.84 49.18 9.32
C PRO A 67 14.23 50.59 9.51
N ASP A 68 15.04 51.62 9.38
CA ASP A 68 14.57 53.01 9.55
C ASP A 68 13.61 53.47 8.44
N TYR A 69 13.49 52.72 7.34
CA TYR A 69 12.58 53.03 6.23
C TYR A 69 11.14 52.53 6.43
N LEU A 70 10.81 51.94 7.59
CA LEU A 70 9.42 51.58 7.90
C LEU A 70 8.52 52.81 7.83
N ALA A 71 7.30 52.64 7.32
CA ALA A 71 6.31 53.72 7.30
C ALA A 71 5.77 54.04 8.72
N GLY A 72 5.94 53.12 9.65
CA GLY A 72 5.62 53.25 11.07
C GLY A 72 5.46 51.88 11.72
N ALA A 73 5.47 51.82 13.05
CA ALA A 73 5.11 50.60 13.77
C ALA A 73 4.29 50.88 15.04
N ALA A 74 3.33 50.00 15.31
CA ALA A 74 2.47 50.03 16.47
C ALA A 74 2.70 48.80 17.35
N ILE A 75 2.90 49.01 18.65
CA ILE A 75 2.99 47.94 19.64
C ILE A 75 1.60 47.77 20.28
N ARG A 76 1.12 46.53 20.32
CA ARG A 76 -0.15 46.14 20.93
C ARG A 76 0.03 44.92 21.81
N VAL A 77 -0.82 44.81 22.83
CA VAL A 77 -0.85 43.68 23.76
C VAL A 77 -2.18 42.97 23.59
N TYR A 78 -2.12 41.65 23.44
CA TYR A 78 -3.29 40.79 23.24
C TYR A 78 -3.36 39.75 24.33
N ASP A 79 -4.51 39.67 24.99
CA ASP A 79 -4.86 38.55 25.85
C ASP A 79 -5.59 37.46 25.05
N GLU A 80 -5.97 36.38 25.73
CA GLU A 80 -6.74 35.26 25.16
C GLU A 80 -7.99 35.70 24.37
N ARG A 81 -8.66 36.80 24.75
CA ARG A 81 -9.93 37.25 24.15
C ARG A 81 -9.72 38.19 22.96
N SER A 82 -8.64 38.96 22.98
CA SER A 82 -8.32 39.94 21.94
C SER A 82 -7.41 39.40 20.86
N LEU A 83 -6.72 38.28 21.09
CA LEU A 83 -5.75 37.72 20.14
C LEU A 83 -6.34 37.38 18.76
N ALA A 84 -7.64 37.09 18.68
CA ALA A 84 -8.34 36.83 17.42
C ALA A 84 -8.30 38.03 16.45
N SER A 85 -7.99 39.26 16.91
CA SER A 85 -7.84 40.44 16.04
C SER A 85 -6.41 40.67 15.55
N VAL A 86 -5.43 39.80 15.89
CA VAL A 86 -4.00 40.04 15.60
C VAL A 86 -3.70 40.23 14.12
N TYR A 87 -4.40 39.51 13.23
CA TYR A 87 -4.24 39.65 11.78
C TYR A 87 -4.94 40.90 11.24
N ARG A 88 -6.13 41.21 11.76
CA ARG A 88 -6.92 42.39 11.39
C ARG A 88 -6.21 43.70 11.75
N ASP A 89 -5.52 43.72 12.89
CA ASP A 89 -4.74 44.87 13.35
C ASP A 89 -3.41 45.03 12.59
N ALA A 90 -3.01 44.03 11.79
CA ALA A 90 -1.81 44.11 10.98
C ALA A 90 -1.98 45.13 9.83
N PRO A 91 -0.90 45.82 9.43
CA PRO A 91 -0.94 46.75 8.30
C PRO A 91 -1.21 45.99 6.99
N ALA A 92 -2.00 46.60 6.11
CA ALA A 92 -2.32 46.04 4.79
C ALA A 92 -1.08 45.76 3.92
N ASN A 93 -0.04 46.59 4.03
CA ASN A 93 1.29 46.30 3.48
C ASN A 93 2.33 46.40 4.59
N GLY A 94 2.77 45.27 5.12
CA GLY A 94 3.72 45.22 6.21
C GLY A 94 3.90 43.81 6.74
N PHE A 95 4.25 43.71 8.01
CA PHE A 95 4.38 42.46 8.75
C PHE A 95 4.16 42.72 10.24
N SER A 96 4.01 41.65 11.01
CA SER A 96 3.86 41.71 12.46
C SER A 96 4.86 40.78 13.13
N LEU A 97 5.42 41.23 14.25
CA LEU A 97 6.34 40.47 15.08
C LEU A 97 5.69 40.20 16.44
N ILE A 98 5.54 38.93 16.81
CA ILE A 98 4.83 38.49 18.03
C ILE A 98 5.74 37.74 18.99
N THR A 99 5.59 37.99 20.29
CA THR A 99 6.13 37.10 21.32
C THR A 99 5.09 36.81 22.40
N MET A 100 5.07 35.55 22.87
CA MET A 100 4.12 35.04 23.86
C MET A 100 4.83 34.20 24.91
N PRO A 101 4.47 34.28 26.20
CA PRO A 101 5.00 33.39 27.24
C PRO A 101 4.60 31.92 26.97
N ALA A 102 5.56 30.99 27.05
CA ALA A 102 5.26 29.56 27.01
C ALA A 102 4.33 29.16 28.17
N ALA A 103 3.47 28.16 27.92
CA ALA A 103 2.47 27.62 28.84
C ALA A 103 1.44 28.63 29.35
N SER A 104 1.25 29.76 28.64
CA SER A 104 0.19 30.73 28.92
C SER A 104 -1.12 30.38 28.22
N ARG A 105 -2.26 30.83 28.76
CA ARG A 105 -3.57 30.61 28.10
C ARG A 105 -3.62 31.26 26.73
N THR A 106 -2.99 32.42 26.62
CA THR A 106 -2.85 33.15 25.35
C THR A 106 -2.10 32.32 24.30
N GLN A 107 -0.97 31.69 24.65
CA GLN A 107 -0.22 30.81 23.74
C GLN A 107 -1.01 29.56 23.34
N LEU A 108 -1.69 28.92 24.30
CA LEU A 108 -2.51 27.74 24.03
C LEU A 108 -3.69 28.06 23.11
N SER A 109 -4.38 29.17 23.35
CA SER A 109 -5.48 29.66 22.50
C SER A 109 -4.99 30.01 21.10
N PHE A 110 -3.83 30.68 20.96
CA PHE A 110 -3.23 30.96 19.67
C PHE A 110 -2.96 29.67 18.88
N ALA A 111 -2.31 28.71 19.52
CA ALA A 111 -1.90 27.48 18.87
C ALA A 111 -3.09 26.64 18.37
N LEU A 112 -4.20 26.66 19.10
CA LEU A 112 -5.41 25.93 18.73
C LEU A 112 -6.23 26.68 17.68
N ASN A 113 -6.33 28.00 17.77
CA ASN A 113 -7.38 28.75 17.06
C ASN A 113 -6.85 29.71 15.98
N ALA A 114 -5.52 29.91 15.84
CA ALA A 114 -4.99 30.93 14.94
C ALA A 114 -5.50 30.80 13.49
N HIS A 115 -5.67 29.58 13.00
CA HIS A 115 -6.14 29.29 11.64
C HIS A 115 -7.60 29.72 11.39
N ASP A 116 -8.40 29.87 12.45
CA ASP A 116 -9.80 30.30 12.40
C ASP A 116 -9.97 31.81 12.60
N TYR A 117 -8.89 32.55 12.85
CA TYR A 117 -8.97 33.99 13.05
C TYR A 117 -9.31 34.72 11.75
N ASP A 118 -10.10 35.79 11.86
CA ASP A 118 -10.39 36.68 10.73
C ASP A 118 -9.07 37.22 10.13
N ASP A 119 -9.00 37.28 8.81
CA ASP A 119 -7.83 37.70 8.04
C ASP A 119 -6.58 36.83 8.27
N PHE A 120 -6.74 35.57 8.69
CA PHE A 120 -5.64 34.62 8.83
C PHE A 120 -4.74 34.61 7.59
N ALA A 121 -3.44 34.73 7.82
CA ALA A 121 -2.40 34.78 6.80
C ALA A 121 -2.51 35.91 5.74
N ALA A 122 -3.38 36.91 5.94
CA ALA A 122 -3.47 38.08 5.06
C ALA A 122 -2.21 38.96 5.12
N SER A 123 -1.56 39.03 6.29
CA SER A 123 -0.30 39.74 6.51
C SER A 123 0.72 38.82 7.21
N PRO A 124 2.02 38.86 6.84
CA PRO A 124 3.04 38.06 7.51
C PRO A 124 3.09 38.30 9.02
N LEU A 125 2.91 37.23 9.80
CA LEU A 125 3.09 37.23 11.26
C LEU A 125 4.23 36.27 11.60
N ALA A 126 5.33 36.81 12.12
CA ALA A 126 6.50 36.05 12.54
C ALA A 126 6.78 36.25 14.03
N GLY A 127 7.40 35.29 14.70
CA GLY A 127 7.69 35.48 16.11
C GLY A 127 8.15 34.23 16.83
N TRP A 128 8.10 34.27 18.16
CA TRP A 128 8.47 33.13 18.97
C TRP A 128 7.76 33.06 20.31
N ILE A 129 7.73 31.84 20.86
CA ILE A 129 7.30 31.59 22.21
C ILE A 129 8.47 31.80 23.17
N ALA A 130 8.35 32.81 24.03
CA ALA A 130 9.30 33.15 25.08
C ALA A 130 9.38 32.02 26.10
N GLY A 131 10.58 31.79 26.62
CA GLY A 131 10.82 30.73 27.58
C GLY A 131 12.01 30.98 28.50
N VAL A 132 12.21 30.02 29.40
CA VAL A 132 13.25 30.04 30.43
C VAL A 132 14.24 28.92 30.17
N ARG A 133 15.27 28.76 31.00
CA ARG A 133 16.19 27.62 30.84
C ARG A 133 15.44 26.32 31.09
N LEU A 134 15.81 25.25 30.38
CA LEU A 134 15.16 23.95 30.52
C LEU A 134 15.20 23.41 31.96
N ASP A 135 16.32 23.60 32.65
CA ASP A 135 16.49 23.20 34.05
C ASP A 135 15.73 24.09 35.03
N ALA A 136 15.21 25.23 34.60
CA ALA A 136 14.42 26.17 35.39
C ALA A 136 12.91 26.06 35.09
N ILE A 137 12.48 25.19 34.19
CA ILE A 137 11.05 24.96 33.90
C ILE A 137 10.32 24.55 35.19
N GLY A 138 9.20 25.22 35.48
CA GLY A 138 8.41 25.03 36.70
C GLY A 138 8.90 25.84 37.90
N ARG A 139 10.10 26.43 37.84
CA ARG A 139 10.62 27.39 38.83
C ARG A 139 10.51 28.82 38.35
N ASP A 140 11.00 29.08 37.14
CA ASP A 140 10.94 30.39 36.50
C ASP A 140 9.76 30.44 35.52
N ALA A 141 9.11 31.60 35.43
CA ALA A 141 7.99 31.82 34.51
C ALA A 141 8.46 32.64 33.30
N PRO A 142 8.16 32.20 32.07
CA PRO A 142 8.41 33.02 30.89
C PRO A 142 7.66 34.35 30.97
N ARG A 143 8.33 35.42 30.53
CA ARG A 143 7.78 36.78 30.48
C ARG A 143 7.97 37.39 29.10
N VAL A 144 7.03 38.25 28.73
CA VAL A 144 7.14 39.16 27.58
C VAL A 144 6.94 40.60 28.04
N PHE A 145 7.49 41.56 27.30
CA PHE A 145 7.60 42.95 27.69
C PHE A 145 7.08 43.87 26.59
N ASP A 146 6.30 44.87 27.00
CA ASP A 146 6.00 46.06 26.21
C ASP A 146 6.97 47.16 26.64
N GLY A 147 7.93 47.47 25.78
CA GLY A 147 8.96 48.47 26.03
C GLY A 147 8.43 49.90 26.14
N ARG A 148 7.25 50.22 25.58
CA ARG A 148 6.69 51.57 25.69
C ARG A 148 6.22 51.84 27.11
N THR A 149 5.53 50.87 27.70
CA THR A 149 5.00 50.98 29.05
C THR A 149 6.00 50.52 30.12
N GLY A 150 6.97 49.68 29.73
CA GLY A 150 7.87 48.96 30.64
C GLY A 150 7.19 47.82 31.39
N ARG A 151 5.97 47.44 31.01
CA ARG A 151 5.21 46.37 31.67
C ARG A 151 5.62 45.01 31.12
N SER A 152 5.59 44.01 32.01
CA SER A 152 5.77 42.61 31.64
C SER A 152 4.52 41.78 31.90
N TYR A 153 4.34 40.75 31.08
CA TYR A 153 3.17 39.90 31.04
C TYR A 153 3.59 38.43 31.08
N GLY A 154 2.85 37.63 31.85
CA GLY A 154 2.98 36.17 31.90
C GLY A 154 1.86 35.44 31.17
N ASP A 155 0.82 36.16 30.75
CA ASP A 155 -0.32 35.61 30.00
C ASP A 155 -0.93 36.67 29.08
N ALA A 156 -0.12 37.12 28.12
CA ALA A 156 -0.51 37.97 27.01
C ALA A 156 0.55 37.88 25.91
N ALA A 157 0.17 38.12 24.66
CA ALA A 157 1.08 38.35 23.54
C ALA A 157 1.43 39.84 23.47
N VAL A 158 2.69 40.15 23.17
CA VAL A 158 3.10 41.51 22.80
C VAL A 158 3.51 41.48 21.33
N VAL A 159 2.88 42.33 20.52
CA VAL A 159 3.01 42.32 19.07
C VAL A 159 3.40 43.69 18.57
N MET A 160 4.36 43.73 17.65
CA MET A 160 4.74 44.92 16.91
C MET A 160 4.27 44.79 15.46
N HIS A 161 3.31 45.61 15.08
CA HIS A 161 2.80 45.72 13.72
C HIS A 161 3.58 46.78 12.94
N ALA A 162 4.37 46.37 11.94
CA ALA A 162 5.29 47.22 11.19
C ALA A 162 4.82 47.43 9.75
N ALA A 163 4.54 48.67 9.38
CA ALA A 163 4.10 49.05 8.04
C ALA A 163 5.28 49.26 7.09
N LEU A 164 5.19 48.70 5.88
CA LEU A 164 6.20 48.84 4.85
C LEU A 164 5.85 49.94 3.84
N PRO A 165 6.84 50.69 3.33
CA PRO A 165 6.62 51.63 2.25
C PRO A 165 6.22 50.90 0.96
N LYS A 166 5.63 51.64 0.02
CA LYS A 166 5.28 51.10 -1.31
C LYS A 166 6.51 50.50 -2.02
N GLY A 167 6.31 49.41 -2.75
CA GLY A 167 7.35 48.72 -3.51
C GLY A 167 8.16 47.68 -2.72
N ARG A 168 7.94 47.59 -1.40
CA ARG A 168 8.51 46.53 -0.54
C ARG A 168 7.42 45.64 0.01
N THR A 169 7.74 44.36 0.15
CA THR A 169 6.85 43.31 0.64
C THR A 169 7.62 42.42 1.59
N ALA A 170 7.00 42.05 2.70
CA ALA A 170 7.54 41.05 3.60
C ALA A 170 7.17 39.64 3.11
N VAL A 171 8.14 38.73 3.14
CA VAL A 171 7.94 37.32 2.80
C VAL A 171 8.41 36.49 3.98
N LEU A 172 7.57 35.55 4.38
CA LEU A 172 7.85 34.61 5.46
C LEU A 172 8.24 33.27 4.86
N GLY A 173 9.26 32.63 5.42
CA GLY A 173 9.65 31.28 5.06
C GLY A 173 9.80 30.38 6.27
N ILE A 174 9.52 29.10 6.04
CA ILE A 174 9.60 28.04 7.04
C ILE A 174 10.51 26.96 6.46
N ILE A 175 11.57 26.63 7.19
CA ILE A 175 12.46 25.52 6.87
C ILE A 175 12.04 24.35 7.77
N ASN A 176 11.43 23.33 7.17
CA ASN A 176 11.03 22.10 7.83
C ASN A 176 11.80 20.92 7.22
N ILE A 177 12.77 20.41 7.97
CA ILE A 177 13.62 19.30 7.54
C ILE A 177 13.03 17.91 7.82
N PHE A 178 11.89 17.85 8.51
CA PHE A 178 11.25 16.59 8.88
C PHE A 178 10.21 16.20 7.83
N GLU A 179 10.31 14.95 7.37
CA GLU A 179 9.37 14.36 6.43
C GLU A 179 8.58 13.22 7.09
N PRO A 180 7.32 12.98 6.66
CA PRO A 180 6.54 11.84 7.14
C PRO A 180 7.29 10.51 6.90
N GLY A 181 7.37 9.70 7.95
CA GLY A 181 7.90 8.34 7.89
C GLY A 181 6.99 7.36 7.14
N ASN A 182 7.50 6.16 6.92
CA ASN A 182 6.75 5.04 6.33
C ASN A 182 5.99 4.22 7.40
N GLY A 183 5.96 4.69 8.65
CA GLY A 183 5.30 4.01 9.76
C GLY A 183 3.78 4.18 9.79
N ASP A 184 3.15 3.74 10.87
CA ASP A 184 1.70 3.77 11.05
C ASP A 184 1.14 5.21 10.98
N VAL A 185 -0.12 5.32 10.52
CA VAL A 185 -0.91 6.56 10.56
C VAL A 185 -1.50 6.73 11.94
N LEU A 186 -1.31 7.91 12.54
CA LEU A 186 -1.93 8.32 13.79
C LEU A 186 -2.98 9.39 13.51
N THR A 187 -4.21 9.20 13.99
CA THR A 187 -5.23 10.25 14.03
C THR A 187 -5.77 10.43 15.44
N PHE A 188 -6.27 11.63 15.72
CA PHE A 188 -6.77 12.03 17.04
C PHE A 188 -8.24 12.40 16.97
N GLU A 189 -8.97 12.10 18.04
CA GLU A 189 -10.41 12.36 18.13
C GLU A 189 -10.74 13.78 18.62
N ASN A 190 -9.78 14.43 19.27
CA ASN A 190 -9.92 15.77 19.83
C ASN A 190 -8.63 16.57 19.60
N ASP A 191 -8.78 17.89 19.54
CA ASP A 191 -7.65 18.81 19.54
C ASP A 191 -7.03 18.89 20.94
N GLY A 192 -5.72 19.09 21.01
CA GLY A 192 -5.10 19.39 22.29
C GLY A 192 -3.61 19.10 22.38
N PHE A 193 -3.03 19.51 23.52
CA PHE A 193 -1.62 19.34 23.85
C PHE A 193 -1.34 18.06 24.64
N SER A 194 -2.39 17.32 25.02
CA SER A 194 -2.26 16.08 25.78
C SER A 194 -3.32 15.09 25.35
N VAL A 195 -2.92 13.85 25.10
CA VAL A 195 -3.81 12.77 24.67
C VAL A 195 -3.44 11.47 25.37
N LYS A 196 -4.43 10.61 25.60
CA LYS A 196 -4.22 9.24 26.10
C LYS A 196 -4.41 8.17 25.03
N ARG A 197 -5.27 8.45 24.05
CA ARG A 197 -5.65 7.53 22.99
C ARG A 197 -5.46 8.19 21.63
N ALA A 198 -5.12 7.38 20.64
CA ALA A 198 -5.07 7.73 19.24
C ALA A 198 -5.59 6.55 18.42
N LEU A 199 -6.04 6.80 17.18
CA LEU A 199 -6.32 5.74 16.23
C LEU A 199 -5.04 5.44 15.46
N VAL A 200 -4.55 4.21 15.54
CA VAL A 200 -3.38 3.71 14.81
C VAL A 200 -3.88 2.89 13.62
N ASN A 201 -3.67 3.41 12.41
CA ASN A 201 -4.25 2.85 11.17
C ASN A 201 -5.78 2.61 11.30
N GLY A 202 -6.48 3.55 11.94
CA GLY A 202 -7.93 3.46 12.19
C GLY A 202 -8.34 2.68 13.45
N ASN A 203 -7.41 2.00 14.15
CA ASN A 203 -7.74 1.20 15.33
C ASN A 203 -7.42 1.95 16.64
N PRO A 204 -8.34 2.04 17.61
CA PRO A 204 -8.07 2.69 18.88
C PRO A 204 -6.93 2.02 19.66
N ALA A 205 -5.92 2.80 20.03
CA ALA A 205 -4.81 2.36 20.88
C ALA A 205 -4.51 3.38 21.98
N GLN A 206 -3.94 2.91 23.09
CA GLN A 206 -3.35 3.79 24.09
C GLN A 206 -1.98 4.26 23.59
N LEU A 207 -1.81 5.57 23.41
CA LEU A 207 -0.68 6.11 22.67
C LEU A 207 0.67 5.83 23.36
N ALA A 208 0.76 6.05 24.68
CA ALA A 208 2.00 5.81 25.44
C ALA A 208 2.49 4.36 25.30
N ARG A 209 1.58 3.40 25.39
CA ARG A 209 1.88 1.97 25.21
C ARG A 209 2.31 1.64 23.79
N TYR A 210 1.60 2.17 22.79
CA TYR A 210 1.97 2.01 21.38
C TYR A 210 3.39 2.52 21.10
N LEU A 211 3.73 3.73 21.60
CA LEU A 211 5.06 4.32 21.43
C LEU A 211 6.15 3.44 22.04
N ALA A 212 5.91 2.89 23.23
CA ALA A 212 6.83 1.98 23.91
C ALA A 212 6.99 0.64 23.16
N GLU A 213 5.89 -0.01 22.78
CA GLU A 213 5.90 -1.30 22.07
C GLU A 213 6.62 -1.22 20.72
N LYS A 214 6.45 -0.11 20.00
CA LYS A 214 7.12 0.13 18.72
C LYS A 214 8.53 0.73 18.86
N SER A 215 8.99 0.98 20.08
CA SER A 215 10.29 1.61 20.37
C SER A 215 10.50 2.92 19.59
N ILE A 216 9.46 3.77 19.58
CA ILE A 216 9.45 5.02 18.84
C ILE A 216 10.38 6.05 19.48
N ASP A 217 11.26 6.66 18.68
CA ASP A 217 12.15 7.73 19.13
C ASP A 217 11.42 9.07 19.23
N THR A 218 10.93 9.39 20.43
CA THR A 218 10.14 10.59 20.72
C THR A 218 10.90 11.92 20.61
N ARG A 219 12.21 11.90 20.27
CA ARG A 219 12.95 13.12 19.91
C ARG A 219 12.56 13.64 18.52
N LEU A 220 12.07 12.74 17.66
CA LEU A 220 11.53 13.09 16.35
C LEU A 220 10.05 13.47 16.48
N PRO A 221 9.56 14.41 15.66
CA PRO A 221 8.20 14.90 15.77
C PRO A 221 7.22 13.96 15.06
N LEU A 222 5.95 14.12 15.38
CA LEU A 222 4.88 13.76 14.45
C LEU A 222 4.80 14.82 13.35
N VAL A 223 4.63 14.39 12.11
CA VAL A 223 4.56 15.25 10.93
C VAL A 223 3.23 15.02 10.23
N ALA A 224 2.54 16.10 9.88
CA ALA A 224 1.24 16.06 9.19
C ALA A 224 1.12 17.18 8.14
N ASP A 225 0.32 16.94 7.11
CA ASP A 225 -0.16 18.01 6.22
C ASP A 225 -1.40 18.64 6.85
N TYR A 226 -1.32 19.93 7.16
CA TYR A 226 -2.42 20.72 7.65
C TYR A 226 -2.68 21.89 6.70
N GLY A 227 -3.77 21.81 5.93
CA GLY A 227 -4.15 22.85 4.98
C GLY A 227 -3.15 23.05 3.82
N GLY A 228 -2.32 22.05 3.51
CA GLY A 228 -1.27 22.11 2.49
C GLY A 228 0.11 22.52 3.01
N ALA A 229 0.27 22.67 4.32
CA ALA A 229 1.53 22.98 4.98
C ALA A 229 1.95 21.83 5.91
N MET A 230 3.21 21.42 5.82
CA MET A 230 3.75 20.39 6.71
C MET A 230 4.02 20.98 8.09
N ILE A 231 3.26 20.53 9.10
CA ILE A 231 3.42 20.90 10.50
C ILE A 231 4.10 19.77 11.28
N ASN A 232 4.80 20.15 12.35
CA ASN A 232 5.45 19.22 13.26
C ASN A 232 4.84 19.36 14.67
N VAL A 233 4.57 18.23 15.30
CA VAL A 233 4.09 18.12 16.68
C VAL A 233 5.11 17.31 17.46
N SER A 234 5.88 18.00 18.30
CA SER A 234 6.98 17.41 19.07
C SER A 234 6.49 16.93 20.43
N PHE A 235 7.01 15.78 20.88
CA PHE A 235 6.68 15.21 22.18
C PHE A 235 7.34 16.01 23.32
N GLN A 236 6.54 16.33 24.33
CA GLN A 236 7.01 16.94 25.58
C GLN A 236 7.27 15.88 26.65
N GLY A 237 6.45 14.84 26.71
CA GLY A 237 6.61 13.77 27.69
C GLY A 237 5.65 12.61 27.43
N VAL A 238 6.08 11.40 27.79
CA VAL A 238 5.29 10.18 27.71
C VAL A 238 5.25 9.58 29.11
N ASP A 239 4.08 9.55 29.72
CA ASP A 239 3.83 8.92 31.01
C ASP A 239 3.20 7.54 30.78
N ALA A 240 3.99 6.50 31.02
CA ALA A 240 3.56 5.12 30.85
C ALA A 240 2.54 4.66 31.92
N GLU A 241 2.52 5.27 33.11
CA GLU A 241 1.61 4.89 34.19
C GLU A 241 0.22 5.48 33.96
N SER A 242 0.14 6.78 33.66
CA SER A 242 -1.14 7.45 33.40
C SER A 242 -1.66 7.24 31.97
N GLY A 243 -0.78 6.76 31.08
CA GLY A 243 -1.01 6.64 29.64
C GLY A 243 -1.04 7.98 28.90
N GLU A 244 -0.68 9.07 29.57
CA GLU A 244 -0.73 10.44 29.05
C GLU A 244 0.50 10.75 28.19
N VAL A 245 0.27 11.29 26.99
CA VAL A 245 1.30 11.80 26.10
C VAL A 245 1.08 13.29 25.91
N LYS A 246 2.08 14.09 26.24
CA LYS A 246 2.06 15.56 26.13
C LYS A 246 2.90 16.03 24.96
N PHE A 247 2.49 17.13 24.35
CA PHE A 247 3.11 17.73 23.18
C PHE A 247 3.43 19.21 23.41
N PHE A 248 4.44 19.73 22.72
CA PHE A 248 4.76 21.16 22.72
C PHE A 248 3.87 21.99 21.78
N ALA A 249 3.25 21.34 20.79
CA ALA A 249 2.26 21.90 19.87
C ALA A 249 1.00 21.02 19.91
N PRO A 250 -0.19 21.55 19.62
CA PRO A 250 -1.40 20.75 19.68
C PRO A 250 -1.45 19.75 18.53
N VAL A 251 -2.06 18.59 18.78
CA VAL A 251 -2.61 17.75 17.73
C VAL A 251 -4.01 18.21 17.38
N PHE A 252 -4.42 18.00 16.13
CA PHE A 252 -5.72 18.38 15.59
C PHE A 252 -6.54 17.16 15.19
N LYS A 253 -7.84 17.22 15.44
CA LYS A 253 -8.83 16.19 15.16
C LYS A 253 -8.90 15.91 13.66
N GLY A 254 -8.92 14.62 13.33
CA GLY A 254 -9.09 14.17 11.94
C GLY A 254 -7.89 14.41 11.03
N VAL A 255 -6.78 14.96 11.55
CA VAL A 255 -5.53 15.13 10.81
C VAL A 255 -4.71 13.85 10.91
N GLU A 256 -4.16 13.42 9.78
CA GLU A 256 -3.28 12.25 9.69
C GLU A 256 -1.84 12.63 9.98
N TYR A 257 -1.31 12.08 11.07
CA TYR A 257 0.08 12.23 11.48
C TYR A 257 0.87 10.96 11.18
N ARG A 258 2.14 11.14 10.85
CA ARG A 258 3.12 10.05 10.87
C ARG A 258 4.33 10.48 11.66
N HIS A 259 4.99 9.53 12.29
CA HIS A 259 6.28 9.80 12.92
C HIS A 259 7.31 10.20 11.85
N ALA A 260 8.15 11.20 12.12
CA ALA A 260 9.11 11.67 11.14
C ALA A 260 10.15 10.61 10.77
N ARG A 261 10.69 10.70 9.55
CA ARG A 261 11.92 9.99 9.17
C ARG A 261 13.10 10.54 9.99
N PRO A 262 14.02 9.67 10.45
CA PRO A 262 15.24 10.12 11.10
C PRO A 262 16.07 11.03 10.18
N VAL A 263 16.58 12.13 10.75
CA VAL A 263 17.50 13.04 10.07
C VAL A 263 18.91 12.77 10.59
N GLY A 264 19.82 12.36 9.71
CA GLY A 264 21.20 12.01 10.10
C GLY A 264 22.06 13.21 10.50
N ASP A 265 22.12 14.23 9.63
CA ASP A 265 22.82 15.49 9.90
C ASP A 265 21.86 16.66 9.72
N TYR A 266 21.37 17.18 10.85
CA TYR A 266 20.46 18.32 10.88
C TYR A 266 21.04 19.53 10.17
N LEU A 267 22.31 19.87 10.43
CA LEU A 267 22.87 21.12 9.92
C LEU A 267 23.01 21.04 8.40
N ARG A 268 23.47 19.90 7.88
CA ARG A 268 23.49 19.67 6.44
C ARG A 268 22.10 19.72 5.83
N ALA A 269 21.12 19.01 6.39
CA ALA A 269 19.75 19.01 5.89
C ALA A 269 19.12 20.42 5.92
N PHE A 270 19.39 21.19 6.97
CA PHE A 270 18.96 22.58 7.10
C PHE A 270 19.60 23.47 6.03
N LEU A 271 20.90 23.36 5.81
CA LEU A 271 21.63 24.13 4.81
C LEU A 271 21.20 23.77 3.38
N ASP A 272 20.87 22.50 3.12
CA ASP A 272 20.38 22.03 1.83
C ASP A 272 18.99 22.59 1.50
N GLN A 273 18.15 22.87 2.51
CA GLN A 273 16.82 23.47 2.32
C GLN A 273 16.83 25.00 2.30
N LYS A 274 17.93 25.63 2.70
CA LYS A 274 18.08 27.09 2.72
C LYS A 274 17.95 27.67 1.30
N PRO A 275 17.12 28.71 1.08
CA PRO A 275 17.09 29.38 -0.22
C PRO A 275 18.47 29.98 -0.60
N PRO A 276 18.83 29.97 -1.90
CA PRO A 276 20.09 30.57 -2.35
C PRO A 276 20.14 32.09 -2.12
N GLY A 277 21.27 32.58 -1.60
CA GLY A 277 21.55 34.01 -1.40
C GLY A 277 20.58 34.73 -0.46
N ILE A 278 20.06 34.01 0.53
CA ILE A 278 19.10 34.56 1.50
C ILE A 278 19.75 35.23 2.69
N GLU A 279 21.01 34.87 2.98
CA GLU A 279 21.76 35.28 4.16
C GLU A 279 21.75 36.79 4.37
N ASP A 280 21.91 37.56 3.29
CA ASP A 280 21.93 39.02 3.34
C ASP A 280 20.54 39.67 3.37
N ARG A 281 19.47 38.88 3.22
CA ARG A 281 18.07 39.35 3.09
C ARG A 281 17.21 39.08 4.33
N VAL A 282 17.65 38.18 5.21
CA VAL A 282 16.90 37.82 6.43
C VAL A 282 16.84 39.02 7.37
N LEU A 283 15.63 39.51 7.64
CA LEU A 283 15.38 40.52 8.66
C LEU A 283 15.34 39.89 10.06
N PHE A 284 14.60 38.78 10.19
CA PHE A 284 14.38 38.08 11.45
C PHE A 284 14.44 36.59 11.19
N SER A 285 15.05 35.83 12.10
CA SER A 285 14.89 34.38 12.14
C SER A 285 14.85 33.87 13.58
N CYS A 286 14.21 32.71 13.76
CA CYS A 286 14.24 31.94 14.99
C CYS A 286 14.24 30.44 14.64
N ASN A 287 14.74 29.63 15.58
CA ASN A 287 14.83 28.18 15.40
C ASN A 287 14.47 27.47 16.70
N CYS A 288 13.92 26.27 16.60
CA CYS A 288 13.46 25.51 17.76
C CYS A 288 14.58 25.11 18.71
N VAL A 289 14.31 25.20 20.01
CA VAL A 289 15.18 24.71 21.08
C VAL A 289 15.39 23.20 20.99
N LEU A 290 14.41 22.44 20.51
CA LEU A 290 14.59 21.00 20.29
C LEU A 290 15.58 20.73 19.16
N ASN A 291 15.58 21.51 18.09
CA ASN A 291 16.59 21.42 17.03
C ASN A 291 17.99 21.71 17.58
N TYR A 292 18.10 22.74 18.43
CA TYR A 292 19.36 23.11 19.09
C TYR A 292 19.92 21.97 19.95
N LEU A 293 19.08 21.37 20.79
CA LEU A 293 19.48 20.34 21.74
C LEU A 293 19.75 19.00 21.06
N HIS A 294 18.81 18.53 20.24
CA HIS A 294 18.90 17.20 19.62
C HIS A 294 20.01 17.12 18.56
N SER A 295 20.35 18.26 17.94
CA SER A 295 21.38 18.33 16.89
C SER A 295 22.72 18.86 17.38
N GLY A 296 22.82 19.21 18.66
CA GLY A 296 24.01 19.80 19.28
C GLY A 296 24.50 21.03 18.53
N LEU A 297 23.65 22.05 18.41
CA LEU A 297 23.97 23.29 17.68
C LEU A 297 24.84 24.26 18.48
N GLU A 298 25.15 23.97 19.74
CA GLU A 298 26.07 24.78 20.54
C GLU A 298 27.44 24.88 19.86
N GLY A 299 27.92 26.12 19.67
CA GLY A 299 29.15 26.42 18.92
C GLY A 299 29.08 26.18 17.40
N LYS A 300 27.99 25.61 16.85
CA LYS A 300 27.79 25.42 15.40
C LYS A 300 27.03 26.61 14.80
N ARG A 301 27.22 26.86 13.49
CA ARG A 301 26.65 28.01 12.77
C ARG A 301 25.62 27.57 11.73
N THR A 302 24.57 28.37 11.55
CA THR A 302 23.46 28.14 10.61
C THR A 302 23.49 29.10 9.41
N ALA A 303 24.68 29.36 8.84
CA ALA A 303 24.88 30.14 7.62
C ALA A 303 24.00 31.41 7.50
N GLY A 304 24.17 32.37 8.43
CA GLY A 304 23.49 33.67 8.38
C GLY A 304 22.14 33.75 9.11
N PHE A 305 21.57 32.62 9.53
CA PHE A 305 20.35 32.62 10.35
C PHE A 305 20.69 32.81 11.83
N THR A 306 20.75 34.06 12.28
CA THR A 306 20.91 34.42 13.69
C THR A 306 19.56 34.72 14.34
N GLY A 307 19.46 34.58 15.65
CA GLY A 307 18.18 34.79 16.33
C GLY A 307 18.04 34.09 17.66
N PRO A 308 16.87 34.23 18.31
CA PRO A 308 16.53 33.40 19.46
C PRO A 308 16.35 31.94 19.05
N ILE A 309 16.75 31.05 19.95
CA ILE A 309 16.42 29.63 19.92
C ILE A 309 15.25 29.39 20.88
N THR A 310 14.13 28.85 20.37
CA THR A 310 12.80 29.14 20.91
C THR A 310 12.00 27.90 21.29
N PHE A 311 11.05 28.06 22.22
CA PHE A 311 10.16 26.97 22.65
C PHE A 311 9.03 26.66 21.66
N GLY A 312 8.90 27.51 20.66
CA GLY A 312 8.02 27.38 19.51
C GLY A 312 8.23 28.59 18.61
N GLU A 313 8.13 28.37 17.31
CA GLU A 313 8.26 29.41 16.31
C GLU A 313 6.85 29.89 15.94
N VAL A 314 6.69 31.17 15.61
CA VAL A 314 5.44 31.65 15.02
C VAL A 314 5.68 32.01 13.58
N ALA A 315 4.94 31.36 12.68
CA ALA A 315 4.83 31.72 11.28
C ALA A 315 3.39 31.53 10.82
N TYR A 316 2.57 32.59 10.93
CA TYR A 316 1.09 32.56 10.87
C TYR A 316 0.42 31.66 11.93
N GLN A 317 1.09 30.65 12.45
CA GLN A 317 0.60 29.80 13.52
C GLN A 317 1.77 29.33 14.36
N LEU A 318 1.47 28.66 15.47
CA LEU A 318 2.51 28.03 16.26
C LEU A 318 3.09 26.83 15.48
N LEU A 319 4.39 26.84 15.30
CA LEU A 319 5.18 25.75 14.73
C LEU A 319 6.16 25.21 15.78
N ASN A 320 6.67 24.01 15.52
CA ASN A 320 7.66 23.36 16.37
C ASN A 320 8.71 22.64 15.52
N GLN A 321 9.93 22.47 16.02
CA GLN A 321 11.02 21.81 15.30
C GLN A 321 11.22 22.32 13.86
N THR A 322 10.97 23.61 13.66
CA THR A 322 11.21 24.31 12.40
C THR A 322 12.19 25.46 12.60
N ALA A 323 12.64 26.05 11.51
CA ALA A 323 13.19 27.40 11.56
C ALA A 323 12.31 28.33 10.74
N VAL A 324 12.05 29.52 11.30
CA VAL A 324 11.27 30.56 10.64
C VAL A 324 12.18 31.71 10.32
N TYR A 325 11.97 32.31 9.15
CA TYR A 325 12.60 33.56 8.79
C TYR A 325 11.63 34.51 8.11
N LEU A 326 11.92 35.79 8.21
CA LEU A 326 11.22 36.88 7.58
C LEU A 326 12.23 37.69 6.77
N GLU A 327 11.93 37.96 5.50
CA GLU A 327 12.72 38.83 4.64
C GLU A 327 11.87 39.99 4.10
N ILE A 328 12.50 41.13 3.83
CA ILE A 328 11.86 42.25 3.13
C ILE A 328 12.46 42.34 1.74
N VAL A 329 11.63 42.05 0.74
CA VAL A 329 12.02 42.05 -0.66
C VAL A 329 11.25 43.11 -1.45
N THR A 330 11.70 43.39 -2.66
CA THR A 330 10.92 44.19 -3.62
C THR A 330 9.70 43.41 -4.10
N ALA A 331 8.61 44.09 -4.45
CA ALA A 331 7.38 43.46 -4.95
C ALA A 331 7.63 42.46 -6.10
N ASN A 332 8.46 42.81 -7.09
CA ASN A 332 8.78 41.93 -8.22
C ASN A 332 9.48 40.62 -7.80
N LEU A 333 10.37 40.69 -6.80
CA LEU A 333 11.04 39.49 -6.28
C LEU A 333 10.06 38.63 -5.48
N ALA A 334 9.18 39.23 -4.68
CA ALA A 334 8.13 38.51 -3.96
C ALA A 334 7.21 37.73 -4.92
N GLU A 335 6.80 38.36 -6.02
CA GLU A 335 5.97 37.71 -7.05
C GLU A 335 6.69 36.51 -7.68
N ARG A 336 7.96 36.69 -8.08
CA ARG A 336 8.77 35.60 -8.65
C ARG A 336 8.92 34.42 -7.69
N LEU A 337 9.19 34.68 -6.40
CA LEU A 337 9.30 33.63 -5.38
C LEU A 337 7.97 32.89 -5.17
N ARG A 338 6.83 33.60 -5.20
CA ARG A 338 5.49 32.99 -5.12
C ARG A 338 5.22 32.08 -6.30
N THR A 339 5.48 32.54 -7.53
CA THR A 339 5.30 31.73 -8.74
C THR A 339 6.16 30.46 -8.69
N GLU A 340 7.42 30.58 -8.29
CA GLU A 340 8.31 29.42 -8.15
C GLU A 340 7.80 28.43 -7.10
N THR A 341 7.29 28.93 -5.98
CA THR A 341 6.72 28.08 -4.91
C THR A 341 5.46 27.35 -5.38
N VAL A 342 4.57 28.02 -6.11
CA VAL A 342 3.36 27.40 -6.69
C VAL A 342 3.74 26.29 -7.68
N LEU A 343 4.72 26.54 -8.55
CA LEU A 343 5.21 25.53 -9.49
C LEU A 343 5.80 24.31 -8.76
N ARG A 344 6.62 24.54 -7.73
CA ARG A 344 7.15 23.45 -6.90
C ARG A 344 6.03 22.63 -6.23
N ARG A 345 4.99 23.29 -5.72
CA ARG A 345 3.83 22.61 -5.11
C ARG A 345 3.05 21.78 -6.13
N GLN A 346 2.80 22.31 -7.33
CA GLN A 346 2.16 21.58 -8.42
C GLN A 346 2.98 20.34 -8.83
N ASN A 347 4.29 20.49 -9.01
CA ASN A 347 5.17 19.36 -9.36
C ASN A 347 5.16 18.29 -8.26
N ARG A 348 5.13 18.68 -6.98
CA ARG A 348 5.03 17.72 -5.87
C ARG A 348 3.69 16.98 -5.87
N LEU A 349 2.58 17.69 -6.08
CA LEU A 349 1.26 17.06 -6.19
C LEU A 349 1.21 16.06 -7.36
N LEU A 350 1.74 16.41 -8.53
CA LEU A 350 1.84 15.49 -9.66
C LEU A 350 2.65 14.23 -9.32
N GLY A 351 3.78 14.39 -8.62
CA GLY A 351 4.56 13.26 -8.09
C GLY A 351 3.72 12.35 -7.17
N THR A 352 3.04 12.93 -6.18
CA THR A 352 2.17 12.17 -5.27
C THR A 352 1.05 11.44 -6.02
N LEU A 353 0.38 12.09 -6.97
CA LEU A 353 -0.67 11.47 -7.77
C LEU A 353 -0.14 10.27 -8.56
N MET A 354 1.03 10.40 -9.19
CA MET A 354 1.66 9.28 -9.89
C MET A 354 1.98 8.11 -8.95
N ASP A 355 2.44 8.37 -7.73
CA ASP A 355 2.77 7.33 -6.73
C ASP A 355 1.54 6.62 -6.14
N THR A 356 0.35 7.23 -6.22
CA THR A 356 -0.90 6.56 -5.81
C THR A 356 -1.40 5.55 -6.85
N ILE A 357 -0.89 5.59 -8.07
CA ILE A 357 -1.28 4.65 -9.14
C ILE A 357 -0.58 3.30 -8.85
N PRO A 358 -1.33 2.20 -8.68
CA PRO A 358 -0.75 0.90 -8.35
C PRO A 358 -0.01 0.26 -9.54
N ASP A 359 -0.35 0.65 -10.77
CA ASP A 359 0.31 0.20 -11.99
C ASP A 359 1.63 0.99 -12.19
N PRO A 360 2.73 0.36 -12.62
CA PRO A 360 3.96 1.05 -13.01
C PRO A 360 3.73 2.15 -14.05
N VAL A 361 4.11 3.38 -13.72
CA VAL A 361 4.03 4.56 -14.60
C VAL A 361 5.42 5.11 -14.88
N PHE A 362 5.67 5.45 -16.13
CA PHE A 362 6.92 6.07 -16.57
C PHE A 362 6.67 7.19 -17.58
N TYR A 363 7.61 8.12 -17.69
CA TYR A 363 7.71 8.97 -18.87
C TYR A 363 9.17 9.19 -19.27
N LYS A 364 9.38 9.34 -20.59
CA LYS A 364 10.70 9.45 -21.22
C LYS A 364 10.71 10.52 -22.29
N ASP A 365 11.88 11.08 -22.54
CA ASP A 365 12.10 12.06 -23.61
C ASP A 365 12.09 11.42 -25.01
N GLU A 366 12.23 12.27 -26.03
CA GLU A 366 12.32 11.89 -27.45
C GLU A 366 13.49 10.93 -27.74
N SER A 367 14.56 10.97 -26.95
CA SER A 367 15.71 10.08 -27.07
C SER A 367 15.52 8.74 -26.33
N GLY A 368 14.37 8.54 -25.70
CA GLY A 368 14.02 7.34 -24.95
C GLY A 368 14.63 7.28 -23.56
N ARG A 369 15.16 8.39 -23.03
CA ARG A 369 15.67 8.46 -21.65
C ARG A 369 14.53 8.67 -20.68
N LEU A 370 14.47 7.84 -19.65
CA LEU A 370 13.50 7.97 -18.57
C LEU A 370 13.70 9.30 -17.85
N LEU A 371 12.70 10.18 -17.94
CA LEU A 371 12.68 11.45 -17.24
C LEU A 371 12.18 11.26 -15.80
N ASP A 372 11.26 10.30 -15.60
CA ASP A 372 10.66 10.02 -14.31
C ASP A 372 9.86 8.72 -14.30
N CYS A 373 9.54 8.25 -13.10
CA CYS A 373 8.68 7.10 -12.86
C CYS A 373 8.03 7.16 -11.46
N ASN A 374 6.93 6.44 -11.28
CA ASN A 374 6.31 6.28 -9.96
C ASN A 374 6.97 5.16 -9.15
N ARG A 375 6.59 5.06 -7.89
CA ARG A 375 7.05 4.00 -6.97
C ARG A 375 6.75 2.58 -7.48
N ALA A 376 5.58 2.35 -8.05
CA ALA A 376 5.22 1.04 -8.59
C ALA A 376 6.19 0.60 -9.71
N TYR A 377 6.71 1.55 -10.49
CA TYR A 377 7.73 1.27 -11.49
C TYR A 377 9.09 0.91 -10.90
N GLU A 378 9.51 1.54 -9.79
CA GLU A 378 10.74 1.12 -9.08
C GLU A 378 10.64 -0.32 -8.58
N GLU A 379 9.48 -0.67 -8.00
CA GLU A 379 9.20 -2.01 -7.47
C GLU A 379 9.14 -3.06 -8.59
N PHE A 380 8.54 -2.70 -9.73
CA PHE A 380 8.48 -3.54 -10.94
C PHE A 380 9.86 -3.74 -11.59
N ALA A 381 10.64 -2.66 -11.74
CA ALA A 381 11.98 -2.70 -12.34
C ALA A 381 13.06 -3.26 -11.38
N GLY A 382 12.77 -3.32 -10.07
CA GLY A 382 13.74 -3.75 -9.05
C GLY A 382 14.92 -2.78 -8.85
N LEU A 383 14.78 -1.53 -9.31
CA LEU A 383 15.83 -0.51 -9.26
C LEU A 383 15.29 0.77 -8.62
N PRO A 384 16.09 1.45 -7.78
CA PRO A 384 15.69 2.74 -7.24
C PRO A 384 15.67 3.80 -8.37
N LYS A 385 14.73 4.73 -8.29
CA LYS A 385 14.49 5.81 -9.24
C LYS A 385 15.76 6.55 -9.63
N ALA A 386 16.63 6.86 -8.67
CA ALA A 386 17.92 7.51 -8.91
C ALA A 386 18.85 6.75 -9.88
N LYS A 387 18.71 5.43 -10.01
CA LYS A 387 19.45 4.61 -10.99
C LYS A 387 18.72 4.47 -12.33
N ILE A 388 17.42 4.76 -12.36
CA ILE A 388 16.55 4.69 -13.54
C ILE A 388 16.60 6.00 -14.35
N LEU A 389 16.59 7.15 -13.67
CA LEU A 389 16.52 8.45 -14.34
C LEU A 389 17.70 8.69 -15.29
N GLY A 390 17.40 9.21 -16.48
CA GLY A 390 18.35 9.49 -17.55
C GLY A 390 18.83 8.26 -18.34
N ARG A 391 18.45 7.05 -17.92
CA ARG A 391 18.77 5.78 -18.60
C ARG A 391 17.75 5.46 -19.67
N THR A 392 18.18 4.68 -20.67
CA THR A 392 17.32 4.11 -21.71
C THR A 392 16.91 2.69 -21.34
N VAL A 393 15.90 2.13 -22.02
CA VAL A 393 15.50 0.73 -21.84
C VAL A 393 16.64 -0.27 -22.13
N HIS A 394 17.61 0.11 -22.96
CA HIS A 394 18.81 -0.71 -23.24
C HIS A 394 19.80 -0.76 -22.08
N ASP A 395 19.81 0.26 -21.23
CA ASP A 395 20.67 0.30 -20.05
C ASP A 395 20.08 -0.51 -18.89
N LEU A 396 18.77 -0.76 -18.91
CA LEU A 396 18.01 -1.33 -17.79
C LEU A 396 17.57 -2.79 -18.02
N PHE A 397 17.35 -3.19 -19.27
CA PHE A 397 16.75 -4.49 -19.59
C PHE A 397 17.60 -5.29 -20.59
N PRO A 398 17.42 -6.63 -20.64
CA PRO A 398 18.13 -7.49 -21.58
C PRO A 398 17.93 -7.05 -23.05
N PRO A 399 18.90 -7.28 -23.94
CA PRO A 399 18.88 -6.79 -25.32
C PRO A 399 17.62 -7.17 -26.11
N GLU A 400 17.13 -8.40 -25.92
CA GLU A 400 15.93 -8.92 -26.58
C GLU A 400 14.69 -8.10 -26.20
N THR A 401 14.43 -7.93 -24.90
CA THR A 401 13.31 -7.13 -24.38
C THR A 401 13.47 -5.65 -24.72
N ALA A 402 14.67 -5.09 -24.56
CA ALA A 402 14.94 -3.69 -24.85
C ALA A 402 14.74 -3.36 -26.34
N GLY A 403 15.09 -4.28 -27.24
CA GLY A 403 14.88 -4.12 -28.68
C GLY A 403 13.40 -3.97 -29.05
N VAL A 404 12.53 -4.78 -28.45
CA VAL A 404 11.07 -4.69 -28.67
C VAL A 404 10.54 -3.34 -28.20
N TYR A 405 10.89 -2.92 -26.98
CA TYR A 405 10.47 -1.61 -26.46
C TYR A 405 10.99 -0.45 -27.31
N ALA A 406 12.26 -0.49 -27.73
CA ALA A 406 12.84 0.58 -28.54
C ALA A 406 12.15 0.72 -29.90
N ALA A 407 11.81 -0.40 -30.55
CA ALA A 407 11.07 -0.41 -31.80
C ALA A 407 9.67 0.19 -31.64
N ARG A 408 8.93 -0.21 -30.59
CA ARG A 408 7.59 0.33 -30.26
C ARG A 408 7.63 1.82 -29.95
N ASN A 409 8.64 2.28 -29.21
CA ASN A 409 8.80 3.70 -28.90
C ASN A 409 9.05 4.53 -30.16
N ARG A 410 9.89 4.03 -31.07
CA ARG A 410 10.16 4.71 -32.35
C ARG A 410 8.89 4.85 -33.18
N GLU A 411 8.15 3.75 -33.33
CA GLU A 411 6.85 3.72 -34.02
C GLU A 411 5.86 4.73 -33.41
N LEU A 412 5.76 4.80 -32.08
CA LEU A 412 4.87 5.73 -31.39
C LEU A 412 5.29 7.20 -31.54
N LEU A 413 6.59 7.50 -31.53
CA LEU A 413 7.09 8.86 -31.76
C LEU A 413 6.81 9.32 -33.20
N GLU A 414 6.89 8.42 -34.18
CA GLU A 414 6.60 8.70 -35.59
C GLU A 414 5.09 8.89 -35.85
N THR A 415 4.26 8.00 -35.31
CA THR A 415 2.80 7.99 -35.55
C THR A 415 2.05 9.01 -34.71
N GLN A 416 2.55 9.32 -33.51
CA GLN A 416 1.92 10.15 -32.48
C GLN A 416 0.55 9.61 -32.00
N GLY A 417 0.16 9.98 -30.79
CA GLY A 417 -1.11 9.53 -30.18
C GLY A 417 -0.89 8.44 -29.15
N THR A 418 -1.62 7.31 -29.24
CA THR A 418 -1.61 6.24 -28.23
C THR A 418 -1.36 4.87 -28.83
N GLN A 419 -0.57 4.04 -28.16
CA GLN A 419 -0.32 2.64 -28.52
C GLN A 419 -0.60 1.74 -27.32
N THR A 420 -1.14 0.54 -27.57
CA THR A 420 -1.27 -0.53 -26.56
C THR A 420 -0.75 -1.84 -27.16
N TYR A 421 0.10 -2.55 -26.43
CA TYR A 421 0.65 -3.83 -26.85
C TYR A 421 0.92 -4.73 -25.64
N GLU A 422 1.00 -6.03 -25.90
CA GLU A 422 1.36 -7.03 -24.90
C GLU A 422 2.78 -7.53 -25.16
N LEU A 423 3.48 -7.88 -24.09
CA LEU A 423 4.73 -8.63 -24.17
C LEU A 423 4.99 -9.44 -22.90
N ASP A 424 5.93 -10.38 -23.04
CA ASP A 424 6.53 -11.09 -21.93
C ASP A 424 7.71 -10.28 -21.37
N PHE A 425 7.61 -9.92 -20.10
CA PHE A 425 8.61 -9.16 -19.38
C PHE A 425 9.39 -10.08 -18.43
N PRO A 426 10.74 -10.08 -18.47
CA PRO A 426 11.54 -10.82 -17.53
C PRO A 426 11.44 -10.16 -16.15
N GLY A 427 10.78 -10.84 -15.22
CA GLY A 427 10.64 -10.43 -13.83
C GLY A 427 11.96 -10.53 -13.06
N LYS A 428 12.02 -9.81 -11.94
CA LYS A 428 13.20 -9.70 -11.08
C LYS A 428 13.69 -11.04 -10.50
N ASP A 429 12.80 -12.02 -10.35
CA ASP A 429 13.08 -13.32 -9.72
C ASP A 429 13.35 -14.41 -10.77
N GLY A 430 13.52 -14.03 -12.04
CA GLY A 430 13.67 -14.95 -13.17
C GLY A 430 12.35 -15.52 -13.70
N ASP A 431 11.22 -15.04 -13.19
CA ASP A 431 9.87 -15.37 -13.65
C ASP A 431 9.48 -14.54 -14.89
N THR A 432 8.71 -15.12 -15.81
CA THR A 432 8.15 -14.36 -16.94
C THR A 432 6.81 -13.75 -16.55
N ARG A 433 6.70 -12.43 -16.67
CA ARG A 433 5.47 -11.66 -16.40
C ARG A 433 4.82 -11.24 -17.70
N ASN A 434 3.52 -11.51 -17.83
CA ASN A 434 2.73 -11.07 -18.97
C ASN A 434 2.24 -9.65 -18.69
N VAL A 435 2.67 -8.68 -19.51
CA VAL A 435 2.35 -7.27 -19.28
C VAL A 435 1.64 -6.65 -20.48
N ILE A 436 0.68 -5.77 -20.18
CA ILE A 436 0.05 -4.87 -21.14
C ILE A 436 0.66 -3.49 -20.96
N VAL A 437 1.28 -2.96 -22.00
CA VAL A 437 1.87 -1.62 -22.01
C VAL A 437 0.97 -0.70 -22.80
N ARG A 438 0.48 0.36 -22.15
CA ARG A 438 -0.23 1.45 -22.82
C ARG A 438 0.63 2.70 -22.75
N SER A 439 0.95 3.27 -23.90
CA SER A 439 1.83 4.45 -24.02
C SER A 439 1.19 5.52 -24.89
N ALA A 440 1.52 6.78 -24.63
CA ALA A 440 1.06 7.93 -25.38
C ALA A 440 2.18 8.96 -25.55
N THR A 441 2.19 9.67 -26.68
CA THR A 441 3.07 10.83 -26.87
C THR A 441 2.51 12.05 -26.15
N PHE A 442 3.37 12.88 -25.55
CA PHE A 442 2.98 14.17 -24.99
C PHE A 442 3.71 15.32 -25.70
N PRO A 443 3.12 16.53 -25.78
CA PRO A 443 3.74 17.66 -26.45
C PRO A 443 4.90 18.25 -25.64
N GLY A 444 5.96 18.66 -26.34
CA GLY A 444 7.09 19.40 -25.80
C GLY A 444 6.85 20.91 -25.80
N ALA A 445 7.74 21.66 -25.15
CA ALA A 445 7.61 23.11 -24.95
C ALA A 445 7.52 23.93 -26.26
N GLY A 446 7.98 23.38 -27.39
CA GLY A 446 7.93 24.01 -28.71
C GLY A 446 6.78 23.55 -29.62
N GLY A 447 5.82 22.76 -29.11
CA GLY A 447 4.71 22.22 -29.91
C GLY A 447 5.04 20.97 -30.74
N GLY A 448 6.29 20.47 -30.68
CA GLY A 448 6.67 19.14 -31.16
C GLY A 448 6.33 18.03 -30.15
N VAL A 449 6.68 16.77 -30.46
CA VAL A 449 6.53 15.65 -29.51
C VAL A 449 7.62 15.77 -28.45
N GLY A 450 7.26 15.93 -27.18
CA GLY A 450 8.22 16.05 -26.07
C GLY A 450 8.68 14.70 -25.49
N GLY A 451 8.01 13.61 -25.86
CA GLY A 451 8.36 12.27 -25.40
C GLY A 451 7.16 11.34 -25.31
N ILE A 452 7.33 10.26 -24.54
CA ILE A 452 6.32 9.22 -24.32
C ILE A 452 6.05 9.05 -22.82
N ALA A 453 4.78 9.00 -22.42
CA ALA A 453 4.33 8.55 -21.11
C ALA A 453 3.64 7.19 -21.25
N GLY A 454 3.80 6.30 -20.28
CA GLY A 454 3.19 4.98 -20.35
C GLY A 454 2.89 4.37 -18.99
N VAL A 455 1.96 3.44 -19.00
CA VAL A 455 1.56 2.59 -17.88
C VAL A 455 1.74 1.13 -18.28
N ILE A 456 2.23 0.33 -17.34
CA ILE A 456 2.42 -1.12 -17.50
C ILE A 456 1.43 -1.80 -16.56
N ARG A 457 0.63 -2.72 -17.07
CA ARG A 457 -0.25 -3.56 -16.25
C ARG A 457 0.23 -4.99 -16.29
N ASP A 458 0.53 -5.55 -15.13
CA ASP A 458 0.81 -6.98 -14.99
C ASP A 458 -0.51 -7.76 -15.03
N VAL A 459 -0.64 -8.68 -15.99
CA VAL A 459 -1.81 -9.54 -16.18
C VAL A 459 -1.46 -11.02 -16.01
N THR A 460 -0.30 -11.33 -15.43
CA THR A 460 0.20 -12.70 -15.28
C THR A 460 -0.78 -13.59 -14.52
N ASP A 461 -1.22 -13.16 -13.34
CA ASP A 461 -2.13 -13.94 -12.50
C ASP A 461 -3.51 -14.09 -13.13
N LEU A 462 -3.99 -13.05 -13.80
CA LEU A 462 -5.25 -13.08 -14.54
C LEU A 462 -5.20 -14.11 -15.68
N ARG A 463 -4.08 -14.17 -16.41
CA ARG A 463 -3.85 -15.18 -17.46
C ARG A 463 -3.76 -16.58 -16.89
N ARG A 464 -2.93 -16.79 -15.85
CA ARG A 464 -2.81 -18.10 -15.20
C ARG A 464 -4.16 -18.63 -14.73
N ALA A 465 -4.96 -17.80 -14.06
CA ALA A 465 -6.30 -18.17 -13.63
C ALA A 465 -7.24 -18.51 -14.80
N SER A 466 -7.17 -17.74 -15.90
CA SER A 466 -7.95 -18.01 -17.10
C SER A 466 -7.55 -19.32 -17.78
N ASP A 467 -6.25 -19.58 -17.90
CA ASP A 467 -5.70 -20.78 -18.53
C ASP A 467 -5.95 -22.03 -17.69
N GLU A 468 -5.81 -21.94 -16.36
CA GLU A 468 -6.19 -23.02 -15.44
C GLU A 468 -7.68 -23.35 -15.52
N LEU A 469 -8.55 -22.33 -15.58
CA LEU A 469 -9.99 -22.54 -15.71
C LEU A 469 -10.35 -23.20 -17.04
N LYS A 470 -9.67 -22.79 -18.13
CA LYS A 470 -9.84 -23.39 -19.46
C LYS A 470 -9.39 -24.84 -19.47
N LEU A 471 -8.19 -25.13 -18.94
CA LEU A 471 -7.67 -26.49 -18.81
C LEU A 471 -8.61 -27.39 -18.01
N PHE A 472 -9.13 -26.90 -16.87
CA PHE A 472 -10.08 -27.65 -16.05
C PHE A 472 -11.37 -27.98 -16.81
N ARG A 473 -11.92 -27.02 -17.57
CA ARG A 473 -13.10 -27.24 -18.41
C ARG A 473 -12.82 -28.27 -19.50
N ASP A 474 -11.70 -28.14 -20.21
CA ASP A 474 -11.34 -29.06 -21.30
C ASP A 474 -11.14 -30.49 -20.76
N LEU A 475 -10.53 -30.65 -19.58
CA LEU A 475 -10.40 -31.95 -18.91
C LEU A 475 -11.75 -32.57 -18.57
N LEU A 476 -12.69 -31.80 -18.00
CA LEU A 476 -14.04 -32.29 -17.69
C LEU A 476 -14.83 -32.71 -18.93
N GLU A 477 -14.70 -31.96 -20.04
CA GLU A 477 -15.38 -32.27 -21.30
C GLU A 477 -14.78 -33.49 -22.00
N SER A 478 -13.48 -33.77 -21.81
CA SER A 478 -12.81 -34.95 -22.38
C SER A 478 -13.00 -36.26 -21.60
N SER A 479 -13.63 -36.21 -20.42
CA SER A 479 -13.87 -37.40 -19.59
C SER A 479 -14.81 -38.39 -20.27
N SER A 480 -14.44 -39.67 -20.35
CA SER A 480 -15.33 -40.73 -20.87
C SER A 480 -16.56 -40.99 -19.99
N ASP A 481 -16.46 -40.66 -18.70
CA ASP A 481 -17.59 -40.77 -17.77
C ASP A 481 -18.48 -39.53 -17.85
N ALA A 482 -19.78 -39.76 -17.69
CA ALA A 482 -20.77 -38.70 -17.61
C ALA A 482 -20.66 -37.99 -16.25
N VAL A 483 -20.35 -36.70 -16.26
CA VAL A 483 -20.28 -35.85 -15.06
C VAL A 483 -21.52 -34.99 -15.00
N MET A 484 -22.21 -34.99 -13.86
CA MET A 484 -23.42 -34.21 -13.62
C MET A 484 -23.35 -33.51 -12.27
N ILE A 485 -23.72 -32.22 -12.24
CA ILE A 485 -23.79 -31.41 -11.02
C ILE A 485 -25.25 -31.25 -10.65
N ILE A 486 -25.63 -31.74 -9.47
CA ILE A 486 -27.01 -31.86 -9.01
C ILE A 486 -27.21 -30.93 -7.81
N ARG A 487 -28.33 -30.20 -7.80
CA ARG A 487 -28.73 -29.40 -6.65
C ARG A 487 -29.36 -30.29 -5.58
N PRO A 488 -28.85 -30.29 -4.32
CA PRO A 488 -29.39 -31.16 -3.27
C PRO A 488 -30.86 -30.89 -2.91
N GLY A 489 -31.34 -29.65 -3.05
CA GLY A 489 -32.70 -29.29 -2.58
C GLY A 489 -33.85 -29.86 -3.41
N ASP A 490 -33.66 -30.03 -4.72
CA ASP A 490 -34.71 -30.40 -5.69
C ASP A 490 -34.26 -31.46 -6.73
N GLY A 491 -33.00 -31.90 -6.67
CA GLY A 491 -32.46 -32.92 -7.57
C GLY A 491 -32.19 -32.42 -8.98
N ARG A 492 -32.30 -31.11 -9.24
CA ARG A 492 -32.14 -30.56 -10.59
C ARG A 492 -30.69 -30.63 -11.06
N LEU A 493 -30.49 -31.01 -12.32
CA LEU A 493 -29.19 -30.93 -12.98
C LEU A 493 -28.85 -29.47 -13.27
N THR A 494 -27.78 -28.98 -12.65
CA THR A 494 -27.29 -27.60 -12.77
C THR A 494 -26.15 -27.46 -13.77
N ASP A 495 -25.40 -28.54 -14.00
CA ASP A 495 -24.36 -28.63 -15.03
C ASP A 495 -24.17 -30.11 -15.43
N VAL A 496 -23.68 -30.38 -16.64
CA VAL A 496 -23.38 -31.71 -17.19
C VAL A 496 -22.21 -31.61 -18.19
N ASN A 497 -21.37 -32.63 -18.37
CA ASN A 497 -20.39 -32.62 -19.48
C ASN A 497 -20.98 -33.16 -20.80
N VAL A 498 -20.23 -33.07 -21.90
CA VAL A 498 -20.61 -33.63 -23.22
C VAL A 498 -20.91 -35.13 -23.12
N SER A 499 -20.10 -35.90 -22.39
CA SER A 499 -20.31 -37.35 -22.22
C SER A 499 -21.64 -37.69 -21.53
N ALA A 500 -22.13 -36.85 -20.61
CA ALA A 500 -23.47 -37.01 -20.04
C ALA A 500 -24.59 -36.76 -21.06
N CYS A 501 -24.38 -35.80 -21.97
CA CYS A 501 -25.33 -35.52 -23.05
C CYS A 501 -25.40 -36.68 -24.05
N GLU A 502 -24.24 -37.20 -24.46
CA GLU A 502 -24.14 -38.36 -25.36
C GLU A 502 -24.68 -39.63 -24.71
N MET A 503 -24.33 -39.88 -23.44
CA MET A 503 -24.80 -41.03 -22.68
C MET A 503 -26.32 -41.02 -22.49
N LEU A 504 -26.94 -39.89 -22.15
CA LEU A 504 -28.39 -39.85 -21.93
C LEU A 504 -29.19 -39.55 -23.21
N GLY A 505 -28.53 -39.13 -24.30
CA GLY A 505 -29.16 -38.82 -25.58
C GLY A 505 -29.95 -37.52 -25.58
N TYR A 506 -29.67 -36.60 -24.65
CA TYR A 506 -30.36 -35.32 -24.52
C TYR A 506 -29.40 -34.16 -24.84
N PRO A 507 -29.86 -33.10 -25.53
CA PRO A 507 -29.14 -31.84 -25.60
C PRO A 507 -28.92 -31.26 -24.19
N ARG A 508 -27.76 -30.62 -23.97
CA ARG A 508 -27.40 -30.00 -22.69
C ARG A 508 -28.52 -29.15 -22.09
N LEU A 509 -29.13 -28.26 -22.88
CA LEU A 509 -30.19 -27.36 -22.42
C LEU A 509 -31.46 -28.08 -21.96
N GLU A 510 -31.70 -29.32 -22.43
CA GLU A 510 -32.81 -30.15 -21.98
C GLU A 510 -32.45 -30.89 -20.69
N LEU A 511 -31.23 -31.44 -20.60
CA LEU A 511 -30.75 -32.08 -19.36
C LEU A 511 -30.83 -31.14 -18.16
N LEU A 512 -30.45 -29.87 -18.32
CA LEU A 512 -30.49 -28.87 -17.25
C LEU A 512 -31.92 -28.49 -16.77
N LYS A 513 -32.95 -29.01 -17.43
CA LYS A 513 -34.35 -28.89 -17.00
C LYS A 513 -34.84 -30.12 -16.25
N LEU A 514 -34.11 -31.23 -16.31
CA LEU A 514 -34.47 -32.50 -15.67
C LEU A 514 -33.91 -32.58 -14.24
N THR A 515 -34.52 -33.46 -13.45
CA THR A 515 -33.96 -33.91 -12.16
C THR A 515 -33.23 -35.24 -12.32
N PHE A 516 -32.33 -35.53 -11.38
CA PHE A 516 -31.59 -36.79 -11.33
C PHE A 516 -32.53 -38.00 -11.24
N GLU A 517 -33.71 -37.85 -10.64
CA GLU A 517 -34.74 -38.89 -10.59
C GLU A 517 -35.36 -39.17 -11.97
N GLN A 518 -35.60 -38.11 -12.76
CA GLN A 518 -36.26 -38.21 -14.07
C GLN A 518 -35.41 -38.94 -15.12
N ILE A 519 -34.10 -39.02 -14.92
CA ILE A 519 -33.17 -39.79 -15.78
C ILE A 519 -32.95 -41.22 -15.28
N ARG A 520 -33.62 -41.64 -14.19
CA ARG A 520 -33.55 -43.00 -13.63
C ARG A 520 -34.80 -43.83 -13.96
N ALA A 521 -34.61 -45.15 -14.00
CA ALA A 521 -35.66 -46.15 -14.16
C ALA A 521 -35.62 -47.16 -13.01
N GLY A 522 -36.76 -47.81 -12.74
CA GLY A 522 -36.86 -48.84 -11.71
C GLY A 522 -36.73 -48.31 -10.27
N LEU A 523 -37.07 -47.05 -10.03
CA LEU A 523 -37.10 -46.48 -8.68
C LEU A 523 -38.19 -47.16 -7.83
N PRO A 524 -37.95 -47.45 -6.53
CA PRO A 524 -38.96 -47.96 -5.62
C PRO A 524 -40.18 -47.02 -5.50
N PRO A 525 -41.39 -47.55 -5.20
CA PRO A 525 -42.59 -46.73 -5.01
C PRO A 525 -42.49 -45.69 -3.89
N ASP A 526 -41.63 -45.91 -2.91
CA ASP A 526 -41.38 -45.08 -1.73
C ASP A 526 -40.11 -44.19 -1.86
N TYR A 527 -39.56 -44.08 -3.07
CA TYR A 527 -38.36 -43.29 -3.32
C TYR A 527 -38.59 -41.78 -3.11
N ASP A 528 -37.66 -41.14 -2.39
CA ASP A 528 -37.64 -39.70 -2.11
C ASP A 528 -36.23 -39.14 -2.32
N TRP A 529 -36.10 -38.15 -3.21
CA TRP A 529 -34.84 -37.43 -3.46
C TRP A 529 -34.21 -36.89 -2.20
N ARG A 530 -34.97 -36.32 -1.26
CA ARG A 530 -34.38 -35.64 -0.09
C ARG A 530 -33.66 -36.65 0.79
N THR A 531 -34.30 -37.79 1.04
CA THR A 531 -33.68 -38.90 1.77
C THR A 531 -32.40 -39.39 1.08
N GLU A 532 -32.40 -39.52 -0.25
CA GLU A 532 -31.19 -39.93 -1.00
C GLU A 532 -30.09 -38.85 -0.95
N ALA A 533 -30.46 -37.58 -1.09
CA ALA A 533 -29.54 -36.45 -0.99
C ALA A 533 -28.87 -36.38 0.39
N ASP A 534 -29.63 -36.60 1.47
CA ASP A 534 -29.10 -36.65 2.84
C ASP A 534 -28.15 -37.84 3.03
N ARG A 535 -28.46 -39.01 2.45
CA ARG A 535 -27.54 -40.16 2.44
C ARG A 535 -26.23 -39.85 1.71
N ILE A 536 -26.29 -39.16 0.58
CA ILE A 536 -25.09 -38.75 -0.18
C ILE A 536 -24.28 -37.72 0.63
N LYS A 537 -24.93 -36.76 1.30
CA LYS A 537 -24.25 -35.76 2.15
C LYS A 537 -23.57 -36.39 3.37
N ALA A 538 -24.16 -37.43 3.94
CA ALA A 538 -23.63 -38.13 5.10
C ALA A 538 -22.43 -39.04 4.79
N ALA A 539 -22.20 -39.37 3.51
CA ALA A 539 -21.11 -40.26 3.08
C ALA A 539 -19.96 -39.48 2.41
N PRO A 540 -18.69 -39.88 2.61
CA PRO A 540 -17.55 -39.30 1.88
C PRO A 540 -17.64 -39.50 0.35
N SER A 541 -18.21 -40.63 -0.06
CA SER A 541 -18.57 -40.97 -1.43
C SER A 541 -19.55 -42.13 -1.43
N LEU A 542 -20.56 -42.09 -2.30
CA LEU A 542 -21.55 -43.16 -2.42
C LEU A 542 -21.51 -43.74 -3.84
N LEU A 543 -21.23 -45.05 -3.94
CA LEU A 543 -21.33 -45.80 -5.19
C LEU A 543 -22.71 -46.44 -5.28
N LEU A 544 -23.41 -46.22 -6.40
CA LEU A 544 -24.73 -46.76 -6.65
C LEU A 544 -24.76 -47.51 -7.99
N ASP A 545 -25.33 -48.71 -7.95
CA ASP A 545 -25.79 -49.43 -9.14
C ASP A 545 -27.18 -48.91 -9.51
N LEU A 546 -27.26 -48.28 -10.68
CA LEU A 546 -28.44 -47.58 -11.16
C LEU A 546 -28.91 -48.17 -12.49
N THR A 547 -30.18 -47.91 -12.81
CA THR A 547 -30.70 -48.05 -14.17
C THR A 547 -31.07 -46.68 -14.65
N HIS A 548 -30.41 -46.20 -15.69
CA HIS A 548 -30.69 -44.91 -16.32
C HIS A 548 -31.61 -45.08 -17.52
N ARG A 549 -32.32 -44.01 -17.89
CA ARG A 549 -33.21 -43.93 -19.05
C ARG A 549 -32.71 -42.85 -20.00
N ARG A 550 -32.57 -43.22 -21.28
CA ARG A 550 -32.22 -42.30 -22.37
C ARG A 550 -33.44 -41.54 -22.88
N SER A 551 -33.22 -40.49 -23.67
CA SER A 551 -34.27 -39.67 -24.29
C SER A 551 -35.24 -40.44 -25.17
N ASN A 552 -34.78 -41.52 -25.81
CA ASN A 552 -35.60 -42.42 -26.63
C ASN A 552 -36.43 -43.43 -25.81
N GLY A 553 -36.30 -43.44 -24.48
CA GLY A 553 -37.01 -44.35 -23.57
C GLY A 553 -36.24 -45.62 -23.22
N ASP A 554 -35.14 -45.93 -23.89
CA ASP A 554 -34.32 -47.11 -23.58
C ASP A 554 -33.67 -47.00 -22.21
N THR A 555 -33.53 -48.13 -21.53
CA THR A 555 -32.88 -48.20 -20.22
C THR A 555 -31.56 -48.96 -20.30
N PHE A 556 -30.59 -48.55 -19.48
CA PHE A 556 -29.27 -49.18 -19.43
C PHE A 556 -28.75 -49.21 -17.99
N PRO A 557 -27.97 -50.25 -17.62
CA PRO A 557 -27.30 -50.29 -16.33
C PRO A 557 -26.17 -49.25 -16.28
N ALA A 558 -26.15 -48.47 -15.21
CA ALA A 558 -25.15 -47.44 -14.96
C ALA A 558 -24.58 -47.58 -13.54
N GLU A 559 -23.28 -47.37 -13.38
CA GLU A 559 -22.63 -47.26 -12.08
C GLU A 559 -22.35 -45.77 -11.84
N ALA A 560 -22.78 -45.23 -10.69
CA ALA A 560 -22.58 -43.82 -10.37
C ALA A 560 -21.85 -43.65 -9.04
N SER A 561 -20.78 -42.84 -9.05
CA SER A 561 -20.10 -42.33 -7.86
C SER A 561 -20.61 -40.93 -7.54
N LEU A 562 -21.27 -40.75 -6.40
CA LEU A 562 -21.80 -39.47 -5.95
C LEU A 562 -20.99 -38.92 -4.77
N LYS A 563 -20.70 -37.61 -4.80
CA LYS A 563 -20.02 -36.88 -3.72
C LYS A 563 -20.69 -35.55 -3.43
N HIS A 564 -20.68 -35.14 -2.16
CA HIS A 564 -21.12 -33.81 -1.73
C HIS A 564 -19.96 -32.81 -1.76
N VAL A 565 -20.18 -31.63 -2.34
CA VAL A 565 -19.20 -30.55 -2.47
C VAL A 565 -19.83 -29.21 -2.09
N VAL A 566 -19.12 -28.40 -1.32
CA VAL A 566 -19.53 -27.03 -0.95
C VAL A 566 -18.62 -26.02 -1.64
N LEU A 567 -19.19 -25.15 -2.48
CA LEU A 567 -18.47 -24.10 -3.23
C LEU A 567 -19.12 -22.75 -2.96
N ASN A 568 -18.34 -21.78 -2.46
CA ASN A 568 -18.81 -20.42 -2.14
C ASN A 568 -20.09 -20.40 -1.26
N GLY A 569 -20.17 -21.29 -0.28
CA GLY A 569 -21.32 -21.42 0.63
C GLY A 569 -22.57 -22.06 0.00
N LYS A 570 -22.49 -22.57 -1.23
CA LYS A 570 -23.57 -23.33 -1.89
C LYS A 570 -23.21 -24.81 -1.97
N GLU A 571 -24.20 -25.65 -1.70
CA GLU A 571 -24.07 -27.11 -1.72
C GLU A 571 -24.40 -27.70 -3.10
N TYR A 572 -23.59 -28.64 -3.55
CA TYR A 572 -23.75 -29.37 -4.81
C TYR A 572 -23.48 -30.86 -4.59
N LEU A 573 -24.16 -31.73 -5.34
CA LEU A 573 -23.79 -33.15 -5.47
C LEU A 573 -23.17 -33.37 -6.84
N VAL A 574 -22.01 -34.01 -6.90
CA VAL A 574 -21.33 -34.36 -8.14
C VAL A 574 -21.51 -35.84 -8.39
N ALA A 575 -22.15 -36.21 -9.50
CA ALA A 575 -22.31 -37.59 -9.94
C ALA A 575 -21.39 -37.86 -11.13
N ILE A 576 -20.51 -38.84 -10.99
CA ILE A 576 -19.72 -39.40 -12.09
C ILE A 576 -20.33 -40.75 -12.42
N THR A 577 -20.91 -40.86 -13.61
CA THR A 577 -21.71 -42.01 -14.04
C THR A 577 -21.05 -42.70 -15.23
N ARG A 578 -20.98 -44.03 -15.18
CA ARG A 578 -20.46 -44.88 -16.25
C ARG A 578 -21.52 -45.86 -16.73
N ASP A 579 -21.67 -45.96 -18.05
CA ASP A 579 -22.49 -47.01 -18.68
C ASP A 579 -21.72 -48.34 -18.61
N ILE A 580 -22.32 -49.34 -17.96
CA ILE A 580 -21.71 -50.66 -17.76
C ILE A 580 -22.35 -51.75 -18.62
N SER A 581 -23.10 -51.37 -19.66
CA SER A 581 -23.81 -52.30 -20.55
C SER A 581 -22.87 -53.29 -21.23
N GLU A 582 -21.79 -52.82 -21.84
CA GLU A 582 -20.81 -53.67 -22.50
C GLU A 582 -20.09 -54.58 -21.51
N ARG A 583 -19.68 -54.02 -20.37
CA ARG A 583 -19.03 -54.78 -19.30
C ARG A 583 -19.91 -55.93 -18.83
N ARG A 584 -21.19 -55.69 -18.54
CA ARG A 584 -22.13 -56.74 -18.12
C ARG A 584 -22.37 -57.78 -19.22
N LYS A 585 -22.42 -57.38 -20.49
CA LYS A 585 -22.52 -58.31 -21.63
C LYS A 585 -21.28 -59.19 -21.76
N MET A 586 -20.07 -58.62 -21.60
CA MET A 586 -18.81 -59.35 -21.63
C MET A 586 -18.68 -60.30 -20.44
N GLU A 587 -19.02 -59.87 -19.23
CA GLU A 587 -19.02 -60.71 -18.03
C GLU A 587 -20.02 -61.88 -18.15
N ALA A 588 -21.20 -61.64 -18.72
CA ALA A 588 -22.19 -62.69 -19.00
C ALA A 588 -21.68 -63.67 -20.08
N ALA A 589 -21.11 -63.17 -21.18
CA ALA A 589 -20.55 -63.99 -22.25
C ALA A 589 -19.34 -64.83 -21.79
N LEU A 590 -18.47 -64.30 -20.93
CA LEU A 590 -17.37 -65.07 -20.32
C LEU A 590 -17.89 -66.21 -19.43
N LYS A 591 -19.02 -65.98 -18.74
CA LYS A 591 -19.65 -66.98 -17.87
C LYS A 591 -20.22 -68.17 -18.65
N GLU A 592 -20.60 -67.98 -19.91
CA GLU A 592 -21.10 -69.05 -20.80
C GLU A 592 -19.98 -69.89 -21.45
N VAL A 593 -18.73 -69.42 -21.49
CA VAL A 593 -17.69 -69.99 -22.37
C VAL A 593 -16.79 -71.09 -21.75
N SER A 594 -16.75 -71.38 -20.44
CA SER A 594 -16.12 -72.65 -19.99
C SER A 594 -16.38 -73.04 -18.52
N THR A 595 -16.83 -74.29 -18.28
CA THR A 595 -15.95 -75.38 -17.79
C THR A 595 -16.74 -76.68 -17.55
N LEU A 596 -16.21 -77.81 -18.03
CA LEU A 596 -16.54 -79.16 -17.55
C LEU A 596 -16.03 -79.29 -16.10
N GLN A 597 -16.85 -78.89 -15.11
CA GLN A 597 -16.52 -79.00 -13.68
C GLN A 597 -17.24 -80.19 -13.03
N GLY A 598 -16.55 -80.86 -12.10
CA GLY A 598 -17.09 -81.98 -11.31
C GLY A 598 -16.62 -83.38 -11.76
N LEU A 599 -17.19 -84.43 -11.16
CA LEU A 599 -16.93 -85.83 -11.51
C LEU A 599 -17.60 -86.18 -12.85
N ILE A 600 -16.79 -86.41 -13.88
CA ILE A 600 -17.28 -86.78 -15.20
C ILE A 600 -17.49 -88.31 -15.27
N PRO A 601 -18.72 -88.80 -15.50
CA PRO A 601 -19.02 -90.23 -15.50
C PRO A 601 -18.58 -90.90 -16.80
N ILE A 602 -17.37 -91.45 -16.83
CA ILE A 602 -16.82 -92.21 -17.96
C ILE A 602 -16.81 -93.70 -17.63
N CYS A 603 -17.34 -94.54 -18.53
CA CYS A 603 -17.31 -95.99 -18.39
C CYS A 603 -15.86 -96.50 -18.47
N ALA A 604 -15.40 -97.23 -17.45
CA ALA A 604 -14.04 -97.76 -17.40
C ALA A 604 -13.70 -98.72 -18.56
N ASN A 605 -14.71 -99.46 -19.06
CA ASN A 605 -14.54 -100.48 -20.10
C ASN A 605 -14.56 -99.89 -21.52
N CYS A 606 -15.64 -99.21 -21.91
CA CYS A 606 -15.83 -98.74 -23.28
C CYS A 606 -15.50 -97.26 -23.51
N LYS A 607 -15.06 -96.55 -22.46
CA LYS A 607 -14.69 -95.11 -22.49
C LYS A 607 -15.78 -94.20 -23.06
N LYS A 608 -17.05 -94.58 -22.94
CA LYS A 608 -18.20 -93.71 -23.21
C LYS A 608 -18.45 -92.79 -22.01
N ILE A 609 -18.98 -91.61 -22.27
CA ILE A 609 -19.41 -90.63 -21.26
C ILE A 609 -20.94 -90.66 -21.14
N ARG A 610 -21.45 -90.45 -19.93
CA ARG A 610 -22.88 -90.26 -19.72
C ARG A 610 -23.22 -88.79 -19.95
N ASN A 611 -24.08 -88.51 -20.92
CA ASN A 611 -24.47 -87.15 -21.25
C ASN A 611 -25.56 -86.61 -20.34
N ASP A 612 -25.90 -85.33 -20.52
CA ASP A 612 -26.84 -84.58 -19.68
C ASP A 612 -28.27 -85.18 -19.71
N LYS A 613 -28.57 -86.02 -20.72
CA LYS A 613 -29.84 -86.76 -20.86
C LYS A 613 -29.77 -88.19 -20.31
N GLY A 614 -28.65 -88.58 -19.70
CA GLY A 614 -28.44 -89.87 -19.06
C GLY A 614 -28.02 -91.01 -19.99
N TYR A 615 -27.80 -90.75 -21.28
CA TYR A 615 -27.40 -91.74 -22.29
C TYR A 615 -25.88 -91.85 -22.40
N TRP A 616 -25.39 -93.03 -22.80
CA TRP A 616 -23.97 -93.26 -23.06
C TRP A 616 -23.61 -92.89 -24.50
N GLU A 617 -22.70 -91.93 -24.65
CA GLU A 617 -22.15 -91.54 -25.95
C GLU A 617 -20.61 -91.55 -25.94
N ARG A 618 -20.00 -91.44 -27.12
CA ARG A 618 -18.55 -91.36 -27.24
C ARG A 618 -18.05 -90.07 -26.58
N VAL A 619 -17.01 -90.19 -25.74
CA VAL A 619 -16.39 -89.03 -25.06
C VAL A 619 -15.99 -87.96 -26.06
N GLU A 620 -15.42 -88.37 -27.20
CA GLU A 620 -14.96 -87.44 -28.23
C GLU A 620 -16.13 -86.66 -28.85
N THR A 621 -17.26 -87.33 -29.09
CA THR A 621 -18.48 -86.68 -29.59
C THR A 621 -19.01 -85.66 -28.60
N TYR A 622 -19.13 -86.04 -27.32
CA TYR A 622 -19.59 -85.14 -26.26
C TYR A 622 -18.70 -83.90 -26.09
N ILE A 623 -17.37 -84.07 -26.13
CA ILE A 623 -16.40 -82.99 -25.98
C ILE A 623 -16.37 -82.10 -27.24
N SER A 624 -16.40 -82.69 -28.44
CA SER A 624 -16.41 -81.93 -29.71
C SER A 624 -17.66 -81.07 -29.91
N GLN A 625 -18.79 -81.45 -29.30
CA GLN A 625 -20.02 -80.66 -29.33
C GLN A 625 -20.00 -79.46 -28.38
N ARG A 626 -19.06 -79.43 -27.43
CA ARG A 626 -19.01 -78.45 -26.32
C ARG A 626 -17.68 -77.70 -26.24
N THR A 627 -16.73 -78.02 -27.11
CA THR A 627 -15.39 -77.42 -27.17
C THR A 627 -14.92 -77.41 -28.62
N GLU A 628 -13.92 -76.59 -28.93
CA GLU A 628 -13.30 -76.58 -30.26
C GLU A 628 -12.28 -77.73 -30.48
N ALA A 629 -12.24 -78.72 -29.57
CA ALA A 629 -11.29 -79.82 -29.64
C ALA A 629 -11.55 -80.74 -30.85
N LYS A 630 -10.52 -80.95 -31.66
CA LYS A 630 -10.50 -81.94 -32.75
C LYS A 630 -9.68 -83.16 -32.32
N PHE A 631 -10.22 -84.35 -32.52
CA PHE A 631 -9.60 -85.60 -32.11
C PHE A 631 -8.97 -86.34 -33.30
N SER A 632 -7.72 -86.79 -33.14
CA SER A 632 -7.10 -87.77 -34.03
C SER A 632 -6.97 -89.11 -33.29
N HIS A 633 -7.07 -90.22 -34.03
CA HIS A 633 -6.92 -91.56 -33.46
C HIS A 633 -5.61 -92.15 -33.96
N GLY A 634 -4.72 -92.46 -33.02
CA GLY A 634 -3.48 -93.20 -33.26
C GLY A 634 -3.38 -94.37 -32.28
N LEU A 635 -2.55 -95.35 -32.60
CA LEU A 635 -2.21 -96.43 -31.67
C LEU A 635 -0.90 -96.04 -30.97
N CYS A 636 -0.88 -96.08 -29.64
CA CYS A 636 0.38 -95.94 -28.91
C CYS A 636 1.28 -97.16 -29.16
N GLU A 637 2.57 -97.01 -28.92
CA GLU A 637 3.56 -98.05 -29.19
C GLU A 637 3.22 -99.39 -28.51
N GLU A 638 2.65 -99.35 -27.31
CA GLU A 638 2.23 -100.53 -26.58
C GLU A 638 1.05 -101.25 -27.25
N CYS A 639 0.04 -100.50 -27.72
CA CYS A 639 -1.09 -101.05 -28.46
C CYS A 639 -0.67 -101.57 -29.85
N VAL A 640 0.23 -100.86 -30.54
CA VAL A 640 0.80 -101.32 -31.81
C VAL A 640 1.55 -102.63 -31.59
N ARG A 641 2.42 -102.73 -30.58
CA ARG A 641 3.12 -103.97 -30.22
C ARG A 641 2.16 -105.09 -29.82
N LYS A 642 1.05 -104.78 -29.14
CA LYS A 642 0.08 -105.80 -28.73
C LYS A 642 -0.71 -106.37 -29.91
N LEU A 643 -1.09 -105.52 -30.87
CA LEU A 643 -1.88 -105.90 -32.04
C LEU A 643 -1.00 -106.52 -33.15
N TYR A 644 0.17 -105.95 -33.41
CA TYR A 644 1.01 -106.29 -34.55
C TYR A 644 2.37 -106.90 -34.16
N GLY A 645 2.74 -106.91 -32.87
CA GLY A 645 4.06 -107.40 -32.42
C GLY A 645 4.34 -108.88 -32.68
N LYS A 646 3.34 -109.66 -33.08
CA LYS A 646 3.50 -111.06 -33.51
C LYS A 646 3.60 -111.20 -35.03
N GLU A 647 3.22 -110.18 -35.79
CA GLU A 647 3.24 -110.19 -37.24
C GLU A 647 4.67 -110.07 -37.77
N LYS A 648 4.99 -110.87 -38.79
CA LYS A 648 6.35 -110.97 -39.34
C LYS A 648 6.82 -109.64 -39.93
N TRP A 649 5.93 -108.96 -40.65
CA TRP A 649 6.20 -107.65 -41.27
C TRP A 649 6.49 -106.54 -40.23
N PHE A 650 5.98 -106.66 -39.01
CA PHE A 650 6.22 -105.69 -37.94
C PHE A 650 7.56 -105.93 -37.23
N LYS A 651 8.02 -107.19 -37.15
CA LYS A 651 9.32 -107.55 -36.55
C LYS A 651 10.53 -107.24 -37.43
N ASP A 652 10.36 -107.27 -38.75
CA ASP A 652 11.45 -107.06 -39.71
C ASP A 652 11.71 -105.57 -40.04
N GLY A 653 11.21 -104.64 -39.22
CA GLY A 653 11.51 -103.21 -39.35
C GLY A 653 10.75 -102.50 -40.47
N GLY A 654 9.49 -102.86 -40.72
CA GLY A 654 8.59 -102.04 -41.52
C GLY A 654 8.46 -100.64 -40.90
N LYS A 655 8.96 -99.62 -41.62
CA LYS A 655 8.99 -98.21 -41.20
C LYS A 655 7.66 -97.71 -40.64
#